data_AF-A0A290ZDL2-F1
#
_entry.id   AF-A0A290ZDL2-F1
#
_cell.length_a   1.000
_cell.length_b   1.000
_cell.length_c   1.000
_cell.angle_alpha   90.00
_cell.angle_beta   90.00
_cell.angle_gamma   90.00
#
_symmetry.space_group_name_H-M   'P 1'
#
loop_
_entity.id
_entity.type
_entity.pdbx_description
1 polymer ?
#
loop_
_entity_poly.entity_id
_entity_poly.type
_entity_poly.pdbx_seq_one_letter_code
_entity_poly.pdbx_strand_id
1 'polypeptide(L)'
;MVSFAVLGPLQADLDRGPADLKGPRHRAVLARLLVARGRTVPLDTLVADLWDDTPPPSARGAVQTFVGDLRKALEPDRPPRTPPHLLVTVANGYALRTDNTDAHHFESAVHQATSAPPTRAWTLLTAALALWRGPAYAEFADRPWALAESTALEELRLLAVERLAETALSLDAPADAIPPLTPHAASHPHREHAAHLLALALYRTGRQGEALETLRRTRSALRADLGVDPGEPLRALEAGILAQSPALLLPPRTPPRTTTPPLFGREQELAALTRAATEAVATRRLHHVLVSGAAGSGKSALTGALAAHLRAEGWSTATTTCPDLPGTPAAWPWTALRTHLGLPPEPDRTPRFTTLRALSAHLAESAPTLLVLDDLHQADEDTLALLTALPPEAGPTLVVSTHRATDIPPALTAALARLARATPTRLYLSGLDERAVSDLIATHHPPTPRATRSIHTRSAGNPFLAHELAGLWATEGDEALRTVPAGVRDVLLHRLSALPEPAATHLRQAAVLGREVDLAILAELAGEDVLDSIESAIRAGFLVEHDADHVHFTHDLVHETVRADTTSPRRARWHVAAAEAVERATPDEHERIAHHLLEAATRTTAAQAAHHASLAATRAERRSAPHEAARLWRATIQSLDRSPTPNPQARLTAVMGLVRALAVTGDLAAAREHRAEAARQAETLPDPVQRARVVGSFDVPALWTTPDDDALSATLAASAARALTSLPATHRAERAHLLVTIAMERRADPTREASQAAREAERIARSLADPTLLALSLNARYLQTFHRAGLAPARRSLAEELLEVTSAQPDLVAFEVLAHLLLVQSSAALADLPAADHHAARANHLATRNDLPLVTPFTDWYRALRLALTGRRTKAEAAYRAAAPALTATHLPGLAPGLLSLALHTLDVPQPAPDWAANRPWTVPATHIPKAPHDHLYELRTCLHARAALTRPTRDHEELTELREALAPAEDELAGATTGLVSLGPVAAYLADLAQALGDREEATRLRAKATTLTTRLRNA
;
A
#
# COMPACT_ATOMS: atom_id res chain seq x y z
N MET A 1 -31.03 46.12 34.34
CA MET A 1 -31.88 45.72 33.21
C MET A 1 -31.75 44.21 33.04
N VAL A 2 -32.80 43.47 32.68
CA VAL A 2 -32.71 42.00 32.57
C VAL A 2 -32.25 41.62 31.16
N SER A 3 -31.21 40.80 31.04
CA SER A 3 -30.78 40.20 29.76
C SER A 3 -31.14 38.72 29.71
N PHE A 4 -31.61 38.25 28.56
CA PHE A 4 -31.96 36.84 28.35
C PHE A 4 -31.01 36.18 27.37
N ALA A 5 -30.64 34.95 27.69
CA ALA A 5 -29.72 34.14 26.92
C ALA A 5 -30.44 32.87 26.44
N VAL A 6 -30.64 32.73 25.14
CA VAL A 6 -31.36 31.60 24.49
C VAL A 6 -30.52 30.91 23.41
N LEU A 7 -29.34 31.44 23.06
CA LEU A 7 -28.38 30.81 22.15
C LEU A 7 -27.56 29.75 22.92
N GLY A 8 -28.25 28.76 23.47
CA GLY A 8 -27.75 27.75 24.41
C GLY A 8 -28.79 27.44 25.49
N PRO A 9 -28.37 26.95 26.68
CA PRO A 9 -29.27 26.81 27.83
C PRO A 9 -29.89 28.16 28.23
N LEU A 10 -31.17 28.13 28.65
CA LEU A 10 -31.93 29.34 28.98
C LEU A 10 -31.34 30.02 30.23
N GLN A 11 -30.89 31.27 30.09
CA GLN A 11 -30.40 32.08 31.20
C GLN A 11 -31.10 33.43 31.21
N ALA A 12 -31.23 34.01 32.41
CA ALA A 12 -31.67 35.37 32.59
C ALA A 12 -30.76 36.01 33.63
N ASP A 13 -30.10 37.10 33.26
CA ASP A 13 -29.17 37.81 34.12
C ASP A 13 -29.75 39.16 34.52
N LEU A 14 -29.62 39.47 35.80
CA LEU A 14 -29.93 40.76 36.41
C LEU A 14 -28.62 41.52 36.61
N ASP A 15 -28.70 42.83 36.87
CA ASP A 15 -27.50 43.65 37.18
C ASP A 15 -26.71 43.13 38.40
N ARG A 16 -27.32 42.27 39.22
CA ARG A 16 -26.77 41.67 40.44
C ARG A 16 -26.43 40.17 40.32
N GLY A 17 -26.48 39.60 39.11
CA GLY A 17 -26.19 38.18 38.84
C GLY A 17 -27.38 37.38 38.27
N PRO A 18 -27.23 36.05 38.12
CA PRO A 18 -28.22 35.22 37.45
C PRO A 18 -29.55 35.13 38.22
N ALA A 19 -30.67 35.22 37.51
CA ALA A 19 -32.01 35.06 38.07
C ALA A 19 -32.32 33.58 38.35
N ASP A 20 -32.91 33.30 39.51
CA ASP A 20 -33.37 31.95 39.87
C ASP A 20 -34.68 31.62 39.15
N LEU A 21 -34.56 31.07 37.93
CA LEU A 21 -35.68 30.70 37.05
C LEU A 21 -36.48 29.47 37.51
N LYS A 22 -36.17 28.91 38.69
CA LYS A 22 -36.87 27.77 39.29
C LYS A 22 -36.88 26.53 38.38
N GLY A 23 -37.92 25.69 38.51
CA GLY A 23 -37.97 24.36 37.90
C GLY A 23 -38.21 24.37 36.38
N PRO A 24 -38.12 23.19 35.73
CA PRO A 24 -38.21 23.05 34.27
C PRO A 24 -39.47 23.67 33.64
N ARG A 25 -40.62 23.59 34.33
CA ARG A 25 -41.89 24.17 33.83
C ARG A 25 -41.92 25.70 33.90
N HIS A 26 -41.30 26.32 34.91
CA HIS A 26 -41.12 27.78 34.95
C HIS A 26 -40.26 28.25 33.78
N ARG A 27 -39.15 27.55 33.54
CA ARG A 27 -38.24 27.81 32.41
C ARG A 27 -38.94 27.64 31.05
N ALA A 28 -39.81 26.63 30.91
CA ALA A 28 -40.60 26.42 29.70
C ALA A 28 -41.58 27.58 29.42
N VAL A 29 -42.29 28.10 30.44
CA VAL A 29 -43.15 29.29 30.26
C VAL A 29 -42.32 30.47 29.77
N LEU A 30 -41.15 30.72 30.37
CA LEU A 30 -40.30 31.83 29.99
C LEU A 30 -39.75 31.68 28.56
N ALA A 31 -39.24 30.50 28.20
CA ALA A 31 -38.78 30.19 26.85
C ALA A 31 -39.90 30.37 25.81
N ARG A 32 -41.11 29.87 26.09
CA ARG A 32 -42.27 30.00 25.20
C ARG A 32 -42.66 31.46 24.94
N LEU A 33 -42.53 32.32 25.95
CA LEU A 33 -42.79 33.76 25.82
C LEU A 33 -41.66 34.50 25.10
N LEU A 34 -40.40 34.05 25.26
CA LEU A 34 -39.26 34.57 24.48
C LEU A 34 -39.42 34.25 22.99
N VAL A 35 -39.83 33.03 22.65
CA VAL A 35 -40.18 32.64 21.26
C VAL A 35 -41.32 33.48 20.69
N ALA A 36 -42.26 33.93 21.54
CA ALA A 36 -43.36 34.78 21.11
C ALA A 36 -42.92 36.21 20.71
N ARG A 37 -41.67 36.62 21.03
CA ARG A 37 -41.08 37.94 20.72
C ARG A 37 -41.99 39.11 21.13
N GLY A 38 -42.42 39.11 22.38
CA GLY A 38 -43.30 40.16 22.93
C GLY A 38 -44.78 40.07 22.54
N ARG A 39 -45.18 39.12 21.69
CA ARG A 39 -46.60 38.83 21.44
C ARG A 39 -47.23 38.13 22.63
N THR A 40 -48.53 38.40 22.86
CA THR A 40 -49.29 37.76 23.94
C THR A 40 -49.56 36.30 23.59
N VAL A 41 -49.18 35.39 24.50
CA VAL A 41 -49.53 33.97 24.43
C VAL A 41 -50.75 33.72 25.32
N PRO A 42 -51.88 33.23 24.78
CA PRO A 42 -53.06 32.89 25.57
C PRO A 42 -52.76 31.86 26.66
N LEU A 43 -53.43 31.95 27.81
CA LEU A 43 -53.25 31.00 28.91
C LEU A 43 -53.50 29.55 28.47
N ASP A 44 -54.53 29.31 27.65
CA ASP A 44 -54.85 27.95 27.18
C ASP A 44 -53.78 27.39 26.25
N THR A 45 -53.11 28.25 25.46
CA THR A 45 -51.95 27.87 24.63
C THR A 45 -50.75 27.53 25.51
N LEU A 46 -50.47 28.31 26.56
CA LEU A 46 -49.41 27.97 27.51
C LEU A 46 -49.69 26.64 28.22
N VAL A 47 -50.95 26.35 28.55
CA VAL A 47 -51.32 25.05 29.13
C VAL A 47 -51.07 23.91 28.15
N ALA A 48 -51.49 24.05 26.89
CA ALA A 48 -51.27 23.03 25.86
C ALA A 48 -49.78 22.85 25.48
N ASP A 49 -48.97 23.91 25.56
CA ASP A 49 -47.54 23.86 25.23
C ASP A 49 -46.67 23.27 26.37
N LEU A 50 -47.17 23.33 27.62
CA LEU A 50 -46.47 22.82 28.81
C LEU A 50 -46.86 21.40 29.19
N TRP A 51 -48.11 21.03 28.93
CA TRP A 51 -48.66 19.70 29.12
C TRP A 51 -49.22 19.30 27.76
N ASP A 52 -48.73 18.20 27.20
CA ASP A 52 -49.17 17.66 25.91
C ASP A 52 -50.67 17.24 25.97
N ASP A 53 -51.07 16.04 25.55
CA ASP A 53 -52.50 15.69 25.45
C ASP A 53 -53.26 15.49 26.79
N THR A 54 -52.63 15.67 27.96
CA THR A 54 -53.25 15.43 29.28
C THR A 54 -52.91 16.50 30.36
N PRO A 55 -53.45 17.73 30.26
CA PRO A 55 -53.27 18.73 31.31
C PRO A 55 -54.07 18.38 32.59
N PRO A 56 -53.48 18.54 33.80
CA PRO A 56 -54.20 18.31 35.05
C PRO A 56 -55.31 19.36 35.26
N PRO A 57 -56.37 19.06 36.05
CA PRO A 57 -57.46 20.02 36.33
C PRO A 57 -56.99 21.36 36.91
N SER A 58 -55.81 21.37 37.55
CA SER A 58 -55.17 22.55 38.15
C SER A 58 -54.18 23.29 37.24
N ALA A 59 -54.01 22.90 35.96
CA ALA A 59 -52.98 23.42 35.06
C ALA A 59 -53.02 24.95 34.91
N ARG A 60 -54.22 25.55 34.77
CA ARG A 60 -54.39 27.01 34.72
C ARG A 60 -53.86 27.71 35.97
N GLY A 61 -54.15 27.16 37.15
CA GLY A 61 -53.62 27.66 38.43
C GLY A 61 -52.11 27.46 38.57
N ALA A 62 -51.56 26.36 38.03
CA ALA A 62 -50.13 26.10 38.02
C ALA A 62 -49.37 27.13 37.16
N VAL A 63 -49.86 27.47 35.97
CA VAL A 63 -49.26 28.53 35.12
C VAL A 63 -49.26 29.88 35.83
N GLN A 64 -50.35 30.23 36.52
CA GLN A 64 -50.42 31.47 37.30
C GLN A 64 -49.37 31.52 38.42
N THR A 65 -49.15 30.39 39.10
CA THR A 65 -48.07 30.25 40.11
C THR A 65 -46.70 30.40 39.46
N PHE A 66 -46.45 29.73 38.32
CA PHE A 66 -45.17 29.83 37.62
C PHE A 66 -44.87 31.27 37.17
N VAL A 67 -45.85 31.97 36.62
CA VAL A 67 -45.74 33.39 36.25
C VAL A 67 -45.49 34.28 37.48
N GLY A 68 -46.15 33.99 38.60
CA GLY A 68 -45.95 34.70 39.86
C GLY A 68 -44.52 34.57 40.39
N ASP A 69 -43.95 33.37 40.34
CA ASP A 69 -42.57 33.10 40.77
C ASP A 69 -41.55 33.72 39.81
N LEU A 70 -41.77 33.61 38.49
CA LEU A 70 -40.92 34.25 37.48
C LEU A 70 -40.92 35.78 37.64
N ARG A 71 -42.06 36.40 37.95
CA ARG A 71 -42.14 37.84 38.23
C ARG A 71 -41.27 38.24 39.42
N LYS A 72 -41.25 37.43 40.49
CA LYS A 72 -40.40 37.70 41.66
C LYS A 72 -38.91 37.51 41.33
N ALA A 73 -38.59 36.52 40.49
CA ALA A 73 -37.23 36.24 40.08
C ALA A 73 -36.67 37.31 39.12
N LEU A 74 -37.48 37.78 38.17
CA LEU A 74 -37.06 38.74 37.14
C LEU A 74 -37.17 40.21 37.56
N GLU A 75 -38.08 40.54 38.49
CA GLU A 75 -38.29 41.90 39.00
C GLU A 75 -38.26 41.92 40.54
N PRO A 76 -37.12 41.58 41.16
CA PRO A 76 -37.05 41.39 42.61
C PRO A 76 -37.20 42.69 43.42
N ASP A 77 -36.83 43.83 42.84
CA ASP A 77 -36.89 45.13 43.50
C ASP A 77 -38.23 45.84 43.25
N ARG A 78 -39.22 45.13 42.66
CA ARG A 78 -40.55 45.66 42.38
C ARG A 78 -41.34 45.86 43.68
N PRO A 79 -41.84 47.07 43.98
CA PRO A 79 -42.65 47.31 45.18
C PRO A 79 -43.91 46.43 45.22
N PRO A 80 -44.34 45.96 46.41
CA PRO A 80 -45.56 45.18 46.55
C PRO A 80 -46.77 45.90 45.94
N ARG A 81 -47.63 45.17 45.22
CA ARG A 81 -48.86 45.65 44.56
C ARG A 81 -48.67 46.64 43.39
N THR A 82 -47.46 46.82 42.86
CA THR A 82 -47.25 47.51 41.58
C THR A 82 -47.31 46.53 40.40
N PRO A 83 -47.78 46.98 39.21
CA PRO A 83 -47.89 46.11 38.05
C PRO A 83 -46.50 45.67 37.54
N PRO A 84 -46.34 44.42 37.06
CA PRO A 84 -45.10 43.97 36.43
C PRO A 84 -44.84 44.75 35.14
N HIS A 85 -43.58 45.03 34.81
CA HIS A 85 -43.17 45.71 33.59
C HIS A 85 -42.65 44.72 32.53
N LEU A 86 -41.92 43.68 32.95
CA LEU A 86 -41.27 42.72 32.07
C LEU A 86 -42.20 41.57 31.65
N LEU A 87 -42.80 40.86 32.62
CA LEU A 87 -43.75 39.76 32.37
C LEU A 87 -45.18 40.22 32.65
N VAL A 88 -45.82 40.80 31.63
CA VAL A 88 -47.14 41.45 31.74
C VAL A 88 -48.28 40.47 31.47
N THR A 89 -49.42 40.70 32.13
CA THR A 89 -50.68 40.04 31.78
C THR A 89 -51.41 40.94 30.80
N VAL A 90 -51.81 40.40 29.65
CA VAL A 90 -52.52 41.12 28.59
C VAL A 90 -53.73 40.30 28.19
N ALA A 91 -54.94 40.85 28.40
CA ALA A 91 -56.20 40.13 28.24
C ALA A 91 -56.19 38.77 28.97
N ASN A 92 -56.43 37.66 28.25
CA ASN A 92 -56.46 36.29 28.80
C ASN A 92 -55.12 35.55 28.66
N GLY A 93 -54.00 36.26 28.58
CA GLY A 93 -52.68 35.68 28.36
C GLY A 93 -51.53 36.47 28.97
N TYR A 94 -50.31 36.07 28.63
CA TYR A 94 -49.07 36.69 29.13
C TYR A 94 -48.16 37.07 27.97
N ALA A 95 -47.39 38.15 28.15
CA ALA A 95 -46.35 38.58 27.21
C ALA A 95 -45.10 38.97 27.99
N LEU A 96 -43.92 38.68 27.42
CA LEU A 96 -42.65 39.15 27.94
C LEU A 96 -42.18 40.34 27.10
N ARG A 97 -42.08 41.53 27.69
CA ARG A 97 -41.67 42.77 27.04
C ARG A 97 -40.16 42.98 27.19
N THR A 98 -39.39 42.43 26.26
CA THR A 98 -37.93 42.60 26.24
C THR A 98 -37.38 42.46 24.83
N ASP A 99 -36.45 43.34 24.49
CA ASP A 99 -35.63 43.25 23.27
C ASP A 99 -34.17 42.91 23.62
N ASN A 100 -33.84 42.83 24.92
CA ASN A 100 -32.50 42.54 25.43
C ASN A 100 -32.28 41.02 25.52
N THR A 101 -32.25 40.37 24.36
CA THR A 101 -31.97 38.94 24.22
C THR A 101 -30.75 38.74 23.33
N ASP A 102 -29.93 37.73 23.64
CA ASP A 102 -28.78 37.38 22.79
C ASP A 102 -29.18 37.00 21.36
N ALA A 103 -30.35 36.35 21.18
CA ALA A 103 -30.93 36.10 19.86
C ALA A 103 -31.23 37.40 19.09
N HIS A 104 -31.83 38.42 19.72
CA HIS A 104 -32.10 39.69 19.06
C HIS A 104 -30.79 40.45 18.73
N HIS A 105 -29.82 40.43 19.64
CA HIS A 105 -28.50 41.02 19.39
C HIS A 105 -27.76 40.31 18.25
N PHE A 106 -27.84 38.98 18.19
CA PHE A 106 -27.28 38.17 17.11
C PHE A 106 -27.91 38.52 15.76
N GLU A 107 -29.24 38.52 15.68
CA GLU A 107 -29.98 38.88 14.46
C GLU A 107 -29.63 40.29 13.97
N SER A 108 -29.62 41.27 14.88
CA SER A 108 -29.30 42.66 14.57
C SER A 108 -27.85 42.79 14.08
N ALA A 109 -26.90 42.11 14.70
CA ALA A 109 -25.49 42.14 14.29
C ALA A 109 -25.28 41.51 12.90
N VAL A 110 -25.90 40.35 12.62
CA VAL A 110 -25.84 39.70 11.30
C VAL A 110 -26.49 40.57 10.22
N HIS A 111 -27.60 41.23 10.54
CA HIS A 111 -28.25 42.17 9.63
C HIS A 111 -27.37 43.39 9.34
N GLN A 112 -26.83 44.04 10.37
CA GLN A 112 -25.93 45.20 10.24
C GLN A 112 -24.65 44.87 9.48
N ALA A 113 -24.12 43.65 9.62
CA ALA A 113 -22.93 43.22 8.89
C ALA A 113 -23.13 43.17 7.36
N THR A 114 -24.37 42.96 6.88
CA THR A 114 -24.69 42.85 5.44
C THR A 114 -24.30 44.10 4.64
N SER A 115 -24.42 45.28 5.25
CA SER A 115 -24.17 46.57 4.59
C SER A 115 -22.94 47.30 5.17
N ALA A 116 -22.24 46.67 6.12
CA ALA A 116 -21.06 47.26 6.75
C ALA A 116 -19.80 47.06 5.88
N PRO A 117 -18.83 47.98 5.95
CA PRO A 117 -17.50 47.74 5.37
C PRO A 117 -16.86 46.46 5.94
N PRO A 118 -16.02 45.73 5.18
CA PRO A 118 -15.49 44.43 5.58
C PRO A 118 -14.86 44.40 6.98
N THR A 119 -14.09 45.43 7.37
CA THR A 119 -13.49 45.51 8.71
C THR A 119 -14.53 45.59 9.83
N ARG A 120 -15.62 46.33 9.64
CA ARG A 120 -16.71 46.45 10.61
C ARG A 120 -17.60 45.21 10.59
N ALA A 121 -17.86 44.63 9.43
CA ALA A 121 -18.58 43.37 9.29
C ALA A 121 -17.87 42.23 10.05
N TRP A 122 -16.54 42.15 9.94
CA TRP A 122 -15.72 41.20 10.69
C TRP A 122 -15.94 41.33 12.20
N THR A 123 -15.78 42.54 12.75
CA THR A 123 -15.97 42.78 14.20
C THR A 123 -17.39 42.42 14.66
N LEU A 124 -18.42 42.80 13.90
CA LEU A 124 -19.81 42.51 14.24
C LEU A 124 -20.10 41.01 14.23
N LEU A 125 -19.66 40.29 13.20
CA LEU A 125 -19.92 38.85 13.03
C LEU A 125 -19.15 38.01 14.04
N THR A 126 -17.89 38.35 14.33
CA THR A 126 -17.10 37.67 15.37
C THR A 126 -17.75 37.83 16.75
N ALA A 127 -18.17 39.05 17.10
CA ALA A 127 -18.85 39.29 18.37
C ALA A 127 -20.21 38.59 18.46
N ALA A 128 -20.97 38.56 17.35
CA ALA A 128 -22.27 37.89 17.28
C ALA A 128 -22.14 36.37 17.45
N LEU A 129 -21.21 35.73 16.74
CA LEU A 129 -20.99 34.28 16.85
C LEU A 129 -20.51 33.87 18.25
N ALA A 130 -19.80 34.74 18.97
CA ALA A 130 -19.38 34.50 20.35
C ALA A 130 -20.54 34.48 21.38
N LEU A 131 -21.75 34.92 21.01
CA LEU A 131 -22.94 34.83 21.87
C LEU A 131 -23.46 33.39 22.01
N TRP A 132 -23.11 32.50 21.09
CA TRP A 132 -23.57 31.12 21.05
C TRP A 132 -22.80 30.25 22.05
N ARG A 133 -23.54 29.59 22.96
CA ARG A 133 -23.02 28.66 23.98
C ARG A 133 -23.45 27.20 23.74
N GLY A 134 -24.24 26.96 22.70
CA GLY A 134 -24.79 25.66 22.33
C GLY A 134 -25.95 25.83 21.34
N PRO A 135 -26.71 24.76 21.02
CA PRO A 135 -27.90 24.85 20.17
C PRO A 135 -28.91 25.88 20.71
N ALA A 136 -29.57 26.62 19.82
CA ALA A 136 -30.62 27.57 20.20
C ALA A 136 -31.74 26.85 20.96
N TYR A 137 -32.13 27.41 22.11
CA TYR A 137 -33.11 26.82 23.02
C TYR A 137 -32.79 25.36 23.42
N ALA A 138 -31.52 25.07 23.77
CA ALA A 138 -31.04 23.71 24.02
C ALA A 138 -31.92 22.83 24.94
N GLU A 139 -32.56 23.42 25.95
CA GLU A 139 -33.46 22.72 26.89
C GLU A 139 -34.84 22.37 26.32
N PHE A 140 -35.21 22.97 25.18
CA PHE A 140 -36.55 22.89 24.58
C PHE A 140 -36.50 22.59 23.09
N ALA A 141 -35.35 22.13 22.57
CA ALA A 141 -35.16 21.88 21.13
C ALA A 141 -36.11 20.81 20.57
N ASP A 142 -36.64 19.93 21.42
CA ASP A 142 -37.62 18.87 21.12
C ASP A 142 -39.08 19.36 21.20
N ARG A 143 -39.32 20.59 21.66
CA ARG A 143 -40.68 21.12 21.83
C ARG A 143 -41.23 21.68 20.52
N PRO A 144 -42.45 21.29 20.08
CA PRO A 144 -43.03 21.76 18.81
C PRO A 144 -43.10 23.28 18.68
N TRP A 145 -43.36 23.99 19.79
CA TRP A 145 -43.45 25.45 19.81
C TRP A 145 -42.09 26.16 19.69
N ALA A 146 -40.97 25.48 19.97
CA ALA A 146 -39.62 26.05 19.88
C ALA A 146 -38.93 25.73 18.55
N LEU A 147 -39.31 24.62 17.90
CA LEU A 147 -38.61 24.05 16.74
C LEU A 147 -38.42 25.05 15.59
N ALA A 148 -39.45 25.84 15.26
CA ALA A 148 -39.37 26.80 14.16
C ALA A 148 -38.37 27.93 14.45
N GLU A 149 -38.36 28.43 15.69
CA GLU A 149 -37.48 29.51 16.13
C GLU A 149 -36.03 29.03 16.28
N SER A 150 -35.82 27.86 16.90
CA SER A 150 -34.48 27.27 17.03
C SER A 150 -33.86 26.96 15.67
N THR A 151 -34.65 26.40 14.74
CA THR A 151 -34.19 26.14 13.36
C THR A 151 -33.84 27.44 12.65
N ALA A 152 -34.67 28.49 12.74
CA ALA A 152 -34.39 29.78 12.09
C ALA A 152 -33.11 30.44 12.63
N LEU A 153 -32.88 30.40 13.94
CA LEU A 153 -31.67 30.93 14.56
C LEU A 153 -30.43 30.14 14.16
N GLU A 154 -30.53 28.80 14.11
CA GLU A 154 -29.44 27.93 13.69
C GLU A 154 -29.07 28.16 12.22
N GLU A 155 -30.06 28.27 11.32
CA GLU A 155 -29.83 28.63 9.92
C GLU A 155 -29.15 30.01 9.77
N LEU A 156 -29.52 30.97 10.61
CA LEU A 156 -28.89 32.29 10.64
C LEU A 156 -27.44 32.22 11.18
N ARG A 157 -27.15 31.31 12.12
CA ARG A 157 -25.79 31.01 12.59
C ARG A 157 -24.92 30.52 11.45
N LEU A 158 -25.43 29.56 10.68
CA LEU A 158 -24.73 29.00 9.53
C LEU A 158 -24.42 30.08 8.48
N LEU A 159 -25.38 30.96 8.18
CA LEU A 159 -25.16 32.11 7.29
C LEU A 159 -24.12 33.10 7.85
N ALA A 160 -24.12 33.35 9.16
CA ALA A 160 -23.16 34.26 9.78
C ALA A 160 -21.71 33.75 9.69
N VAL A 161 -21.50 32.43 9.77
CA VAL A 161 -20.18 31.80 9.56
C VAL A 161 -19.70 31.98 8.12
N GLU A 162 -20.58 31.76 7.14
CA GLU A 162 -20.25 31.97 5.72
C GLU A 162 -19.90 33.44 5.44
N ARG A 163 -20.68 34.39 5.96
CA ARG A 163 -20.41 35.83 5.83
C ARG A 163 -19.11 36.27 6.50
N LEU A 164 -18.77 35.68 7.66
CA LEU A 164 -17.50 35.97 8.32
C LEU A 164 -16.33 35.55 7.41
N ALA A 165 -16.44 34.37 6.79
CA ALA A 165 -15.44 33.88 5.86
C ALA A 165 -15.35 34.69 4.55
N GLU A 166 -16.47 35.09 3.97
CA GLU A 166 -16.51 36.04 2.83
C GLU A 166 -15.80 37.35 3.17
N THR A 167 -16.03 37.84 4.39
CA THR A 167 -15.40 39.06 4.89
C THR A 167 -13.89 38.89 5.01
N ALA A 168 -13.41 37.77 5.56
CA ALA A 168 -11.98 37.43 5.60
C ALA A 168 -11.37 37.37 4.19
N LEU A 169 -12.04 36.69 3.24
CA LEU A 169 -11.57 36.59 1.86
C LEU A 169 -11.54 37.94 1.14
N SER A 170 -12.46 38.84 1.48
CA SER A 170 -12.51 40.22 0.96
C SER A 170 -11.41 41.11 1.58
N LEU A 171 -10.98 40.80 2.80
CA LEU A 171 -9.88 41.46 3.52
C LEU A 171 -8.50 40.90 3.16
N ASP A 172 -8.42 39.98 2.19
CA ASP A 172 -7.20 39.26 1.81
C ASP A 172 -6.57 38.46 2.98
N ALA A 173 -7.43 37.91 3.84
CA ALA A 173 -7.07 37.07 4.97
C ALA A 173 -7.64 35.64 4.83
N PRO A 174 -7.28 34.88 3.76
CA PRO A 174 -7.86 33.56 3.49
C PRO A 174 -7.54 32.53 4.60
N ALA A 175 -6.42 32.69 5.31
CA ALA A 175 -6.06 31.82 6.43
C ALA A 175 -7.07 31.88 7.58
N ASP A 176 -7.64 33.06 7.84
CA ASP A 176 -8.60 33.28 8.93
C ASP A 176 -10.00 32.71 8.61
N ALA A 177 -10.29 32.45 7.33
CA ALA A 177 -11.53 31.83 6.87
C ALA A 177 -11.56 30.30 7.07
N ILE A 178 -10.39 29.64 7.09
CA ILE A 178 -10.31 28.16 7.09
C ILE A 178 -10.81 27.53 8.41
N PRO A 179 -10.38 27.98 9.61
CA PRO A 179 -10.81 27.38 10.88
C PRO A 179 -12.32 27.35 11.10
N PRO A 180 -13.10 28.43 10.86
CA PRO A 180 -14.54 28.37 11.01
C PRO A 180 -15.24 27.56 9.91
N LEU A 181 -14.71 27.56 8.68
CA LEU A 181 -15.33 26.87 7.54
C LEU A 181 -15.12 25.36 7.52
N THR A 182 -14.02 24.86 8.08
CA THR A 182 -13.68 23.43 8.04
C THR A 182 -14.75 22.56 8.74
N PRO A 183 -15.13 22.81 10.02
CA PRO A 183 -16.22 22.07 10.65
C PRO A 183 -17.59 22.40 10.03
N HIS A 184 -17.78 23.64 9.54
CA HIS A 184 -19.03 24.09 8.93
C HIS A 184 -19.38 23.33 7.65
N ALA A 185 -18.43 23.23 6.70
CA ALA A 185 -18.60 22.49 5.46
C ALA A 185 -18.68 20.97 5.66
N ALA A 186 -18.01 20.44 6.70
CA ALA A 186 -18.10 19.01 7.03
C ALA A 186 -19.46 18.62 7.63
N SER A 187 -20.07 19.49 8.45
CA SER A 187 -21.37 19.25 9.07
C SER A 187 -22.55 19.53 8.14
N HIS A 188 -22.37 20.36 7.12
CA HIS A 188 -23.41 20.73 6.16
C HIS A 188 -22.94 20.50 4.72
N PRO A 189 -22.72 19.23 4.30
CA PRO A 189 -22.08 18.92 3.02
C PRO A 189 -22.89 19.35 1.79
N HIS A 190 -24.21 19.59 1.93
CA HIS A 190 -25.09 20.11 0.88
C HIS A 190 -25.03 21.64 0.72
N ARG A 191 -24.37 22.36 1.64
CA ARG A 191 -24.17 23.82 1.52
C ARG A 191 -23.01 24.14 0.60
N GLU A 192 -23.31 24.18 -0.69
CA GLU A 192 -22.34 24.46 -1.75
C GLU A 192 -21.53 25.74 -1.50
N HIS A 193 -22.18 26.80 -1.00
CA HIS A 193 -21.52 28.07 -0.72
C HIS A 193 -20.39 27.96 0.32
N ALA A 194 -20.60 27.19 1.38
CA ALA A 194 -19.57 26.91 2.38
C ALA A 194 -18.38 26.16 1.78
N ALA A 195 -18.65 25.17 0.91
CA ALA A 195 -17.62 24.41 0.21
C ALA A 195 -16.83 25.29 -0.77
N HIS A 196 -17.51 26.21 -1.46
CA HIS A 196 -16.89 27.19 -2.34
C HIS A 196 -15.90 28.09 -1.58
N LEU A 197 -16.34 28.70 -0.47
CA LEU A 197 -15.50 29.60 0.32
C LEU A 197 -14.29 28.86 0.92
N LEU A 198 -14.48 27.62 1.39
CA LEU A 198 -13.40 26.81 1.95
C LEU A 198 -12.38 26.41 0.88
N ALA A 199 -12.85 25.93 -0.27
CA ALA A 199 -11.97 25.58 -1.38
C ALA A 199 -11.19 26.79 -1.90
N LEU A 200 -11.83 27.96 -2.00
CA LEU A 200 -11.16 29.20 -2.40
C LEU A 200 -10.11 29.65 -1.38
N ALA A 201 -10.42 29.59 -0.08
CA ALA A 201 -9.49 29.92 0.99
C ALA A 201 -8.27 28.98 1.02
N LEU A 202 -8.51 27.67 0.88
CA LEU A 202 -7.46 26.65 0.79
C LEU A 202 -6.59 26.87 -0.45
N TYR A 203 -7.20 27.14 -1.60
CA TYR A 203 -6.46 27.44 -2.83
C TYR A 203 -5.58 28.69 -2.70
N ARG A 204 -6.12 29.81 -2.17
CA ARG A 204 -5.36 31.06 -1.97
C ARG A 204 -4.24 30.95 -0.94
N THR A 205 -4.28 29.95 -0.07
CA THR A 205 -3.20 29.65 0.89
C THR A 205 -2.21 28.59 0.38
N GLY A 206 -2.31 28.19 -0.89
CA GLY A 206 -1.42 27.21 -1.52
C GLY A 206 -1.77 25.74 -1.23
N ARG A 207 -2.94 25.47 -0.62
CA ARG A 207 -3.42 24.12 -0.24
C ARG A 207 -4.38 23.56 -1.27
N GLN A 208 -3.94 23.49 -2.54
CA GLN A 208 -4.78 23.09 -3.67
C GLN A 208 -5.40 21.68 -3.52
N GLY A 209 -4.63 20.70 -3.04
CA GLY A 209 -5.13 19.32 -2.87
C GLY A 209 -6.33 19.25 -1.93
N GLU A 210 -6.27 19.99 -0.81
CA GLU A 210 -7.38 20.07 0.15
C GLU A 210 -8.59 20.83 -0.40
N ALA A 211 -8.36 21.84 -1.25
CA ALA A 211 -9.42 22.54 -1.95
C ALA A 211 -10.20 21.60 -2.89
N LEU A 212 -9.48 20.79 -3.68
CA LEU A 212 -10.09 19.80 -4.58
C LEU A 212 -10.77 18.65 -3.82
N GLU A 213 -10.20 18.22 -2.68
CA GLU A 213 -10.85 17.24 -1.79
C GLU A 213 -12.18 17.78 -1.23
N THR A 214 -12.21 19.05 -0.81
CA THR A 214 -13.44 19.70 -0.34
C THR A 214 -14.53 19.67 -1.42
N LEU A 215 -14.19 20.02 -2.67
CA LEU A 215 -15.14 19.99 -3.79
C LEU A 215 -15.60 18.56 -4.14
N ARG A 216 -14.70 17.58 -4.09
CA ARG A 216 -15.03 16.16 -4.33
C ARG A 216 -16.00 15.62 -3.28
N ARG A 217 -15.76 15.89 -2.00
CA ARG A 217 -16.64 15.46 -0.91
C ARG A 217 -18.05 16.06 -1.04
N THR A 218 -18.14 17.35 -1.36
CA THR A 218 -19.43 18.02 -1.59
C THR A 218 -20.16 17.44 -2.78
N ARG A 219 -19.48 17.18 -3.91
CA ARG A 219 -20.07 16.50 -5.07
C ARG A 219 -20.64 15.12 -4.72
N SER A 220 -19.87 14.31 -3.99
CA SER A 220 -20.31 12.98 -3.58
C SER A 220 -21.56 13.03 -2.71
N ALA A 221 -21.64 13.98 -1.76
CA ALA A 221 -22.81 14.17 -0.91
C ALA A 221 -24.05 14.62 -1.72
N LEU A 222 -23.92 15.62 -2.60
CA LEU A 222 -25.03 16.10 -3.44
C LEU A 222 -25.57 15.00 -4.35
N ARG A 223 -24.69 14.18 -4.92
CA ARG A 223 -25.08 13.08 -5.79
C ARG A 223 -25.75 11.93 -5.03
N ALA A 224 -25.24 11.59 -3.85
CA ALA A 224 -25.78 10.50 -3.03
C ALA A 224 -27.15 10.86 -2.42
N ASP A 225 -27.27 12.06 -1.87
CA ASP A 225 -28.43 12.44 -1.05
C ASP A 225 -29.53 13.16 -1.85
N LEU A 226 -29.14 13.95 -2.87
CA LEU A 226 -30.06 14.79 -3.65
C LEU A 226 -30.14 14.41 -5.13
N GLY A 227 -29.25 13.54 -5.63
CA GLY A 227 -29.23 13.09 -7.02
C GLY A 227 -28.88 14.17 -8.05
N VAL A 228 -28.30 15.28 -7.60
CA VAL A 228 -27.95 16.43 -8.45
C VAL A 228 -26.43 16.64 -8.52
N ASP A 229 -25.98 17.24 -9.62
CA ASP A 229 -24.59 17.69 -9.76
C ASP A 229 -24.37 19.06 -9.09
N PRO A 230 -23.11 19.41 -8.72
CA PRO A 230 -22.79 20.71 -8.18
C PRO A 230 -23.18 21.87 -9.12
N GLY A 231 -23.62 22.97 -8.52
CA GLY A 231 -23.96 24.21 -9.21
C GLY A 231 -22.79 24.82 -9.98
N GLU A 232 -23.11 25.75 -10.87
CA GLU A 232 -22.13 26.49 -11.69
C GLU A 232 -20.98 27.12 -10.87
N PRO A 233 -21.20 27.77 -9.72
CA PRO A 233 -20.12 28.39 -8.94
C PRO A 233 -19.05 27.42 -8.46
N LEU A 234 -19.41 26.17 -8.13
CA LEU A 234 -18.46 25.15 -7.69
C LEU A 234 -17.71 24.53 -8.87
N ARG A 235 -18.43 24.26 -9.97
CA ARG A 235 -17.81 23.76 -11.20
C ARG A 235 -16.83 24.77 -11.81
N ALA A 236 -17.18 26.05 -11.81
CA ALA A 236 -16.30 27.12 -12.27
C ALA A 236 -15.07 27.28 -11.37
N LEU A 237 -15.24 27.19 -10.04
CA LEU A 237 -14.11 27.22 -9.11
C LEU A 237 -13.19 26.00 -9.31
N GLU A 238 -13.74 24.79 -9.45
CA GLU A 238 -12.94 23.58 -9.69
C GLU A 238 -12.15 23.68 -11.00
N ALA A 239 -12.80 24.07 -12.10
CA ALA A 239 -12.15 24.28 -13.38
C ALA A 239 -11.06 25.36 -13.28
N GLY A 240 -11.32 26.45 -12.55
CA GLY A 240 -10.34 27.50 -12.30
C GLY A 240 -9.15 27.02 -11.46
N ILE A 241 -9.37 26.19 -10.44
CA ILE A 241 -8.31 25.61 -9.60
C ILE A 241 -7.45 24.65 -10.43
N LEU A 242 -8.07 23.79 -11.24
CA LEU A 242 -7.38 22.85 -12.13
C LEU A 242 -6.56 23.58 -13.21
N ALA A 243 -7.09 24.67 -13.75
CA ALA A 243 -6.40 25.52 -14.71
C ALA A 243 -5.40 26.51 -14.08
N GLN A 244 -5.23 26.48 -12.76
CA GLN A 244 -4.42 27.44 -11.98
C GLN A 244 -4.72 28.90 -12.36
N SER A 245 -6.01 29.21 -12.56
CA SER A 245 -6.44 30.47 -13.13
C SER A 245 -5.96 31.66 -12.28
N PRO A 246 -5.23 32.62 -12.87
CA PRO A 246 -4.82 33.84 -12.18
C PRO A 246 -6.01 34.65 -11.66
N ALA A 247 -7.21 34.47 -12.23
CA ALA A 247 -8.43 35.14 -11.79
C ALA A 247 -8.95 34.68 -10.41
N LEU A 248 -8.52 33.50 -9.93
CA LEU A 248 -8.83 33.03 -8.58
C LEU A 248 -7.93 33.68 -7.52
N LEU A 249 -6.81 34.23 -7.94
CA LEU A 249 -5.91 35.04 -7.13
C LEU A 249 -6.36 36.50 -7.22
N LEU A 250 -6.33 37.22 -6.11
CA LEU A 250 -6.50 38.68 -6.17
C LEU A 250 -5.27 39.28 -6.88
N PRO A 251 -5.44 40.32 -7.74
CA PRO A 251 -4.28 41.03 -8.27
C PRO A 251 -3.46 41.57 -7.08
N PRO A 252 -2.16 41.27 -7.03
CA PRO A 252 -1.36 41.52 -5.84
C PRO A 252 -1.31 43.01 -5.53
N ARG A 253 -1.79 43.43 -4.35
CA ARG A 253 -1.64 44.82 -3.85
C ARG A 253 -0.24 45.15 -3.33
N THR A 254 0.68 44.19 -3.43
CA THR A 254 2.10 44.31 -3.11
C THR A 254 2.86 43.32 -3.98
N PRO A 255 4.01 43.66 -4.58
CA PRO A 255 4.74 42.71 -5.42
C PRO A 255 4.97 41.41 -4.64
N PRO A 256 4.72 40.23 -5.24
CA PRO A 256 4.79 38.97 -4.52
C PRO A 256 6.22 38.79 -4.01
N ARG A 257 6.35 38.46 -2.72
CA ARG A 257 7.53 37.74 -2.25
C ARG A 257 7.44 36.37 -2.93
N THR A 258 8.12 36.21 -4.06
CA THR A 258 8.21 34.94 -4.77
C THR A 258 8.86 33.92 -3.84
N THR A 259 8.06 33.02 -3.26
CA THR A 259 8.58 31.72 -2.82
C THR A 259 8.87 30.95 -4.10
N THR A 260 10.11 31.03 -4.59
CA THR A 260 10.58 30.19 -5.69
C THR A 260 10.33 28.73 -5.30
N PRO A 261 9.61 27.92 -6.11
CA PRO A 261 9.47 26.50 -5.83
C PRO A 261 10.85 25.85 -5.73
N PRO A 262 11.05 24.87 -4.82
CA PRO A 262 12.33 24.22 -4.65
C PRO A 262 12.78 23.56 -5.96
N LEU A 263 14.05 23.78 -6.32
CA LEU A 263 14.68 23.17 -7.47
C LEU A 263 15.37 21.87 -7.02
N PHE A 264 15.04 20.74 -7.64
CA PHE A 264 15.58 19.43 -7.29
C PHE A 264 16.54 18.92 -8.36
N GLY A 265 17.77 18.56 -7.99
CA GLY A 265 18.70 17.83 -8.86
C GLY A 265 19.13 18.57 -10.14
N ARG A 266 19.07 19.91 -10.15
CA ARG A 266 19.44 20.76 -11.30
C ARG A 266 20.60 21.70 -11.01
N GLU A 267 21.46 21.32 -10.08
CA GLU A 267 22.59 22.14 -9.65
C GLU A 267 23.60 22.35 -10.79
N GLN A 268 23.77 21.35 -11.65
CA GLN A 268 24.69 21.43 -12.79
C GLN A 268 24.18 22.39 -13.88
N GLU A 269 22.89 22.31 -14.22
CA GLU A 269 22.26 23.18 -15.21
C GLU A 269 22.15 24.62 -14.69
N LEU A 270 21.83 24.80 -13.40
CA LEU A 270 21.86 26.13 -12.78
C LEU A 270 23.29 26.70 -12.79
N ALA A 271 24.31 25.90 -12.46
CA ALA A 271 25.70 26.35 -12.54
C ALA A 271 26.13 26.69 -13.98
N ALA A 272 25.61 26.00 -14.99
CA ALA A 272 25.85 26.34 -16.39
C ALA A 272 25.22 27.68 -16.78
N LEU A 273 24.00 27.95 -16.31
CA LEU A 273 23.32 29.23 -16.51
C LEU A 273 24.05 30.38 -15.79
N THR A 274 24.49 30.16 -14.56
CA THR A 274 25.29 31.15 -13.81
C THR A 274 26.63 31.42 -14.50
N ARG A 275 27.31 30.41 -15.06
CA ARG A 275 28.53 30.63 -15.88
C ARG A 275 28.25 31.51 -17.09
N ALA A 276 27.16 31.26 -17.83
CA ALA A 276 26.76 32.09 -18.95
C ALA A 276 26.45 33.54 -18.52
N ALA A 277 25.86 33.74 -17.34
CA ALA A 277 25.65 35.07 -16.75
C ALA A 277 26.98 35.78 -16.46
N THR A 278 27.93 35.09 -15.84
CA THR A 278 29.29 35.60 -15.57
C THR A 278 30.03 35.95 -16.85
N GLU A 279 29.92 35.12 -17.88
CA GLU A 279 30.50 35.40 -19.20
C GLU A 279 29.90 36.64 -19.85
N ALA A 280 28.58 36.86 -19.76
CA ALA A 280 27.92 38.06 -20.27
C ALA A 280 28.41 39.34 -19.59
N VAL A 281 28.67 39.29 -18.27
CA VAL A 281 29.27 40.40 -17.54
C VAL A 281 30.73 40.62 -17.93
N ALA A 282 31.52 39.55 -18.03
CA ALA A 282 32.94 39.63 -18.36
C ALA A 282 33.19 40.17 -19.77
N THR A 283 32.38 39.77 -20.75
CA THR A 283 32.51 40.23 -22.14
C THR A 283 31.75 41.53 -22.41
N ARG A 284 30.86 41.95 -21.48
CA ARG A 284 29.87 43.03 -21.66
C ARG A 284 29.04 42.88 -22.95
N ARG A 285 28.70 41.65 -23.29
CA ARG A 285 27.92 41.30 -24.49
C ARG A 285 26.70 40.48 -24.12
N LEU A 286 25.73 40.47 -25.04
CA LEU A 286 24.57 39.62 -24.96
C LEU A 286 24.93 38.15 -25.20
N HIS A 287 24.43 37.26 -24.36
CA HIS A 287 24.53 35.80 -24.54
C HIS A 287 23.14 35.17 -24.58
N HIS A 288 22.94 34.25 -25.53
CA HIS A 288 21.72 33.46 -25.64
C HIS A 288 21.90 32.09 -24.98
N VAL A 289 20.93 31.68 -24.18
CA VAL A 289 20.83 30.32 -23.65
C VAL A 289 19.50 29.70 -24.07
N LEU A 290 19.57 28.52 -24.67
CA LEU A 290 18.43 27.74 -25.11
C LEU A 290 18.24 26.54 -24.18
N VAL A 291 17.12 26.52 -23.46
CA VAL A 291 16.76 25.40 -22.57
C VAL A 291 15.67 24.57 -23.25
N SER A 292 15.95 23.30 -23.46
CA SER A 292 15.04 22.34 -24.12
C SER A 292 14.73 21.18 -23.18
N GLY A 293 13.57 20.54 -23.36
CA GLY A 293 13.19 19.36 -22.60
C GLY A 293 11.70 19.03 -22.75
N ALA A 294 11.31 17.83 -22.32
CA ALA A 294 9.92 17.39 -22.35
C ALA A 294 8.96 18.31 -21.56
N ALA A 295 7.66 18.24 -21.83
CA ALA A 295 6.68 18.94 -21.01
C ALA A 295 6.80 18.49 -19.53
N GLY A 296 6.72 19.45 -18.59
CA GLY A 296 6.89 19.15 -17.16
C GLY A 296 8.33 18.88 -16.71
N SER A 297 9.35 19.00 -17.58
CA SER A 297 10.76 18.75 -17.23
C SER A 297 11.40 19.74 -16.24
N GLY A 298 10.67 20.77 -15.80
CA GLY A 298 11.15 21.77 -14.84
C GLY A 298 11.83 23.00 -15.46
N LYS A 299 11.63 23.29 -16.76
CA LYS A 299 12.22 24.47 -17.46
C LYS A 299 11.89 25.79 -16.75
N SER A 300 10.62 26.02 -16.43
CA SER A 300 10.15 27.23 -15.75
C SER A 300 10.68 27.32 -14.31
N ALA A 301 10.79 26.19 -13.60
CA ALA A 301 11.39 26.16 -12.26
C ALA A 301 12.88 26.52 -12.28
N LEU A 302 13.63 26.01 -13.26
CA LEU A 302 15.05 26.33 -13.44
C LEU A 302 15.28 27.81 -13.77
N THR A 303 14.49 28.38 -14.68
CA THR A 303 14.59 29.81 -15.03
C THR A 303 14.17 30.71 -13.86
N GLY A 304 13.16 30.31 -13.09
CA GLY A 304 12.75 30.99 -11.86
C GLY A 304 13.84 30.99 -10.79
N ALA A 305 14.51 29.85 -10.57
CA ALA A 305 15.63 29.74 -9.64
C ALA A 305 16.83 30.59 -10.08
N LEU A 306 17.16 30.61 -11.38
CA LEU A 306 18.19 31.50 -11.93
C LEU A 306 17.84 32.97 -11.69
N ALA A 307 16.60 33.37 -11.97
CA ALA A 307 16.16 34.75 -11.78
C ALA A 307 16.25 35.16 -10.31
N ALA A 308 15.88 34.29 -9.37
CA ALA A 308 16.04 34.55 -7.94
C ALA A 308 17.51 34.68 -7.54
N HIS A 309 18.38 33.81 -8.04
CA HIS A 309 19.83 33.83 -7.79
C HIS A 309 20.47 35.12 -8.32
N LEU A 310 20.24 35.49 -9.58
CA LEU A 310 20.84 36.69 -10.19
C LEU A 310 20.28 37.99 -9.59
N ARG A 311 19.00 38.05 -9.20
CA ARG A 311 18.45 39.19 -8.44
C ARG A 311 19.21 39.43 -7.14
N ALA A 312 19.57 38.37 -6.42
CA ALA A 312 20.35 38.48 -5.19
C ALA A 312 21.76 39.02 -5.44
N GLU A 313 22.30 38.82 -6.65
CA GLU A 313 23.58 39.38 -7.11
C GLU A 313 23.43 40.79 -7.75
N GLY A 314 22.25 41.39 -7.70
CA GLY A 314 21.99 42.75 -8.18
C GLY A 314 21.66 42.88 -9.67
N TRP A 315 21.33 41.78 -10.35
CA TRP A 315 20.85 41.83 -11.73
C TRP A 315 19.43 42.37 -11.83
N SER A 316 19.15 43.11 -12.90
CA SER A 316 17.78 43.36 -13.34
C SER A 316 17.24 42.10 -14.02
N THR A 317 15.99 41.74 -13.78
CA THR A 317 15.42 40.50 -14.33
C THR A 317 14.01 40.73 -14.83
N ALA A 318 13.71 40.27 -16.04
CA ALA A 318 12.37 40.30 -16.60
C ALA A 318 12.03 38.91 -17.16
N THR A 319 10.85 38.41 -16.80
CA THR A 319 10.37 37.08 -17.19
C THR A 319 9.02 37.20 -17.87
N THR A 320 8.82 36.44 -18.94
CA THR A 320 7.57 36.37 -19.69
C THR A 320 7.34 34.96 -20.23
N THR A 321 6.09 34.61 -20.51
CA THR A 321 5.68 33.33 -21.11
C THR A 321 4.97 33.62 -22.43
N CYS A 322 5.22 32.83 -23.47
CA CYS A 322 4.52 32.96 -24.74
C CYS A 322 3.09 32.38 -24.62
N PRO A 323 2.03 33.19 -24.77
CA PRO A 323 0.67 32.72 -24.56
C PRO A 323 0.11 31.97 -25.79
N ASP A 324 -0.70 30.93 -25.54
CA ASP A 324 -1.42 30.15 -26.55
C ASP A 324 -2.92 30.52 -26.56
N LEU A 325 -3.21 31.82 -26.76
CA LEU A 325 -4.58 32.35 -26.72
C LEU A 325 -4.94 33.08 -28.01
N PRO A 326 -6.11 32.79 -28.63
CA PRO A 326 -6.61 33.53 -29.78
C PRO A 326 -6.81 35.02 -29.44
N GLY A 327 -6.26 35.91 -30.27
CA GLY A 327 -6.40 37.36 -30.09
C GLY A 327 -5.29 38.04 -29.28
N THR A 328 -4.22 37.33 -28.93
CA THR A 328 -3.03 37.93 -28.30
C THR A 328 -2.38 38.95 -29.25
N PRO A 329 -2.02 40.17 -28.79
CA PRO A 329 -1.28 41.14 -29.60
C PRO A 329 0.05 40.60 -30.11
N ALA A 330 0.44 41.00 -31.33
CA ALA A 330 1.72 40.62 -31.90
C ALA A 330 2.90 41.04 -31.01
N ALA A 331 3.90 40.18 -30.85
CA ALA A 331 5.07 40.42 -30.00
C ALA A 331 4.74 40.76 -28.52
N TRP A 332 3.57 40.33 -28.00
CA TRP A 332 3.15 40.56 -26.61
C TRP A 332 4.24 40.24 -25.56
N PRO A 333 5.04 39.15 -25.69
CA PRO A 333 6.09 38.85 -24.72
C PRO A 333 7.09 40.00 -24.53
N TRP A 334 7.42 40.72 -25.61
CA TRP A 334 8.34 41.86 -25.56
C TRP A 334 7.71 43.07 -24.86
N THR A 335 6.43 43.32 -25.08
CA THR A 335 5.69 44.38 -24.37
C THR A 335 5.64 44.11 -22.86
N ALA A 336 5.43 42.86 -22.46
CA ALA A 336 5.45 42.45 -21.06
C ALA A 336 6.85 42.62 -20.44
N LEU A 337 7.91 42.19 -21.13
CA LEU A 337 9.30 42.37 -20.66
C LEU A 337 9.65 43.85 -20.46
N ARG A 338 9.26 44.73 -21.40
CA ARG A 338 9.49 46.18 -21.28
C ARG A 338 8.82 46.78 -20.06
N THR A 339 7.59 46.34 -19.77
CA THR A 339 6.85 46.77 -18.59
C THR A 339 7.57 46.35 -17.31
N HIS A 340 8.09 45.12 -17.25
CA HIS A 340 8.91 44.64 -16.13
C HIS A 340 10.22 45.43 -15.95
N LEU A 341 10.80 45.93 -17.04
CA LEU A 341 12.01 46.76 -17.02
C LEU A 341 11.72 48.25 -16.72
N GLY A 342 10.45 48.65 -16.53
CA GLY A 342 10.07 50.03 -16.27
C GLY A 342 10.19 50.97 -17.49
N LEU A 343 10.21 50.40 -18.70
CA LEU A 343 10.22 51.18 -19.93
C LEU A 343 8.82 51.76 -20.22
N PRO A 344 8.73 52.98 -20.80
CA PRO A 344 7.44 53.58 -21.12
C PRO A 344 6.65 52.71 -22.13
N PRO A 345 5.31 52.66 -22.00
CA PRO A 345 4.45 51.92 -22.91
C PRO A 345 4.59 52.49 -24.33
N GLU A 346 4.70 51.60 -25.32
CA GLU A 346 4.78 52.03 -26.72
C GLU A 346 3.38 52.36 -27.27
N PRO A 347 3.28 53.37 -28.16
CA PRO A 347 2.05 53.59 -28.92
C PRO A 347 1.78 52.39 -29.84
N ASP A 348 0.49 52.15 -30.07
CA ASP A 348 0.02 51.05 -30.91
C ASP A 348 0.64 51.14 -32.32
N ARG A 349 1.18 50.02 -32.83
CA ARG A 349 1.87 49.88 -34.14
C ARG A 349 3.27 50.52 -34.28
N THR A 350 4.07 50.57 -33.21
CA THR A 350 5.48 50.99 -33.32
C THR A 350 6.29 50.03 -34.21
N PRO A 351 7.11 50.52 -35.18
CA PRO A 351 7.92 49.65 -36.03
C PRO A 351 8.92 48.81 -35.22
N ARG A 352 9.08 47.52 -35.57
CA ARG A 352 9.94 46.55 -34.87
C ARG A 352 11.37 47.06 -34.60
N PHE A 353 11.96 47.78 -35.57
CA PHE A 353 13.30 48.35 -35.44
C PHE A 353 13.41 49.42 -34.34
N THR A 354 12.36 50.21 -34.15
CA THR A 354 12.30 51.25 -33.11
C THR A 354 12.21 50.59 -31.73
N THR A 355 11.36 49.58 -31.59
CA THR A 355 11.22 48.78 -30.36
C THR A 355 12.53 48.10 -29.98
N LEU A 356 13.22 47.50 -30.97
CA LEU A 356 14.52 46.86 -30.76
C LEU A 356 15.59 47.88 -30.35
N ARG A 357 15.68 49.03 -31.03
CA ARG A 357 16.66 50.07 -30.70
C ARG A 357 16.47 50.62 -29.30
N ALA A 358 15.23 50.89 -28.90
CA ALA A 358 14.92 51.37 -27.55
C ALA A 358 15.28 50.33 -26.47
N LEU A 359 14.98 49.06 -26.72
CA LEU A 359 15.35 47.96 -25.82
C LEU A 359 16.88 47.79 -25.74
N SER A 360 17.58 47.76 -26.87
CA SER A 360 19.05 47.64 -26.90
C SER A 360 19.75 48.83 -26.24
N ALA A 361 19.26 50.05 -26.42
CA ALA A 361 19.81 51.24 -25.77
C ALA A 361 19.64 51.17 -24.24
N HIS A 362 18.46 50.75 -23.77
CA HIS A 362 18.23 50.54 -22.35
C HIS A 362 19.16 49.46 -21.78
N LEU A 363 19.22 48.28 -22.41
CA LEU A 363 20.07 47.18 -21.96
C LEU A 363 21.58 47.53 -21.94
N ALA A 364 22.03 48.40 -22.84
CA ALA A 364 23.42 48.86 -22.88
C ALA A 364 23.78 49.78 -21.71
N GLU A 365 22.83 50.57 -21.21
CA GLU A 365 23.01 51.53 -20.11
C GLU A 365 22.63 50.95 -18.73
N SER A 366 21.88 49.84 -18.70
CA SER A 366 21.42 49.17 -17.50
C SER A 366 22.51 48.34 -16.79
N ALA A 367 22.24 48.02 -15.52
CA ALA A 367 22.93 46.95 -14.81
C ALA A 367 22.76 45.60 -15.55
N PRO A 368 23.60 44.58 -15.28
CA PRO A 368 23.47 43.26 -15.88
C PRO A 368 22.01 42.76 -15.84
N THR A 369 21.49 42.34 -17.01
CA THR A 369 20.06 42.08 -17.18
C THR A 369 19.80 40.64 -17.64
N LEU A 370 18.88 39.94 -16.96
CA LEU A 370 18.34 38.64 -17.36
C LEU A 370 16.99 38.83 -18.05
N LEU A 371 16.84 38.32 -19.27
CA LEU A 371 15.56 38.21 -19.98
C LEU A 371 15.18 36.73 -20.12
N VAL A 372 14.03 36.34 -19.61
CA VAL A 372 13.50 34.97 -19.74
C VAL A 372 12.27 34.98 -20.64
N LEU A 373 12.33 34.23 -21.74
CA LEU A 373 11.19 33.93 -22.60
C LEU A 373 10.84 32.44 -22.49
N ASP A 374 9.75 32.14 -21.79
CA ASP A 374 9.26 30.78 -21.58
C ASP A 374 8.36 30.34 -22.75
N ASP A 375 8.45 29.07 -23.13
CA ASP A 375 7.60 28.38 -24.12
C ASP A 375 7.61 28.96 -25.55
N LEU A 376 8.81 29.15 -26.14
CA LEU A 376 8.98 29.67 -27.50
C LEU A 376 8.26 28.88 -28.62
N HIS A 377 7.86 27.63 -28.38
CA HIS A 377 7.07 26.86 -29.34
C HIS A 377 5.67 27.46 -29.57
N GLN A 378 5.20 28.30 -28.66
CA GLN A 378 3.96 29.07 -28.77
C GLN A 378 4.19 30.52 -29.23
N ALA A 379 5.43 30.89 -29.58
CA ALA A 379 5.75 32.26 -29.99
C ALA A 379 5.27 32.55 -31.42
N ASP A 380 4.76 33.77 -31.62
CA ASP A 380 4.46 34.28 -32.96
C ASP A 380 5.76 34.65 -33.73
N GLU A 381 5.62 34.83 -35.05
CA GLU A 381 6.76 35.16 -35.91
C GLU A 381 7.46 36.47 -35.50
N ASP A 382 6.70 37.42 -34.97
CA ASP A 382 7.19 38.75 -34.58
C ASP A 382 8.07 38.66 -33.32
N THR A 383 7.67 37.86 -32.33
CA THR A 383 8.44 37.56 -31.13
C THR A 383 9.76 36.89 -31.50
N LEU A 384 9.70 35.87 -32.36
CA LEU A 384 10.88 35.14 -32.82
C LEU A 384 11.81 36.03 -33.66
N ALA A 385 11.27 36.89 -34.52
CA ALA A 385 12.05 37.82 -35.31
C ALA A 385 12.83 38.80 -34.41
N LEU A 386 12.17 39.40 -33.41
CA LEU A 386 12.81 40.31 -32.44
C LEU A 386 13.88 39.59 -31.61
N LEU A 387 13.63 38.36 -31.16
CA LEU A 387 14.60 37.55 -30.42
C LEU A 387 15.90 37.36 -31.21
N THR A 388 15.79 37.06 -32.50
CA THR A 388 16.95 36.82 -33.37
C THR A 388 17.66 38.09 -33.84
N ALA A 389 17.05 39.26 -33.64
CA ALA A 389 17.54 40.55 -34.12
C ALA A 389 18.30 41.37 -33.06
N LEU A 390 18.35 40.91 -31.80
CA LEU A 390 19.08 41.59 -30.74
C LEU A 390 20.59 41.61 -31.02
N PRO A 391 21.26 42.77 -31.01
CA PRO A 391 22.69 42.87 -31.29
C PRO A 391 23.53 42.34 -30.12
N PRO A 392 24.66 41.66 -30.37
CA PRO A 392 25.60 41.22 -29.32
C PRO A 392 26.09 42.36 -28.42
N GLU A 393 26.10 43.60 -28.91
CA GLU A 393 26.52 44.81 -28.19
C GLU A 393 25.45 45.36 -27.23
N ALA A 394 24.30 44.69 -27.06
CA ALA A 394 23.21 45.10 -26.17
C ALA A 394 23.50 44.92 -24.66
N GLY A 395 24.68 45.35 -24.21
CA GLY A 395 25.10 45.32 -22.81
C GLY A 395 25.36 43.92 -22.22
N PRO A 396 25.69 43.84 -20.92
CA PRO A 396 25.85 42.57 -20.20
C PRO A 396 24.49 41.90 -19.97
N THR A 397 23.94 41.29 -21.02
CA THR A 397 22.57 40.72 -21.02
C THR A 397 22.59 39.21 -21.21
N LEU A 398 21.84 38.48 -20.39
CA LEU A 398 21.60 37.05 -20.56
C LEU A 398 20.16 36.83 -21.04
N VAL A 399 19.97 36.25 -22.22
CA VAL A 399 18.65 35.89 -22.75
C VAL A 399 18.46 34.39 -22.66
N VAL A 400 17.59 33.94 -21.75
CA VAL A 400 17.24 32.53 -21.59
C VAL A 400 15.90 32.27 -22.27
N SER A 401 15.89 31.34 -23.22
CA SER A 401 14.67 30.95 -23.92
C SER A 401 14.39 29.47 -23.76
N THR A 402 13.15 29.12 -23.41
CA THR A 402 12.76 27.72 -23.21
C THR A 402 11.87 27.22 -24.33
N HIS A 403 11.97 25.92 -24.68
CA HIS A 403 11.07 25.27 -25.63
C HIS A 403 10.95 23.77 -25.37
N ARG A 404 9.95 23.13 -25.99
CA ARG A 404 9.80 21.67 -25.98
C ARG A 404 10.80 21.02 -26.94
N ALA A 405 11.31 19.86 -26.57
CA ALA A 405 12.22 19.08 -27.42
C ALA A 405 11.48 18.34 -28.56
N THR A 406 10.17 18.16 -28.43
CA THR A 406 9.28 17.51 -29.38
C THR A 406 8.32 18.53 -29.97
N ASP A 407 7.87 18.31 -31.21
CA ASP A 407 6.86 19.13 -31.90
C ASP A 407 7.27 20.61 -32.06
N ILE A 408 8.41 20.84 -32.72
CA ILE A 408 8.98 22.18 -32.94
C ILE A 408 8.38 22.78 -34.23
N PRO A 409 7.63 23.89 -34.16
CA PRO A 409 7.05 24.51 -35.35
C PRO A 409 8.12 24.97 -36.36
N PRO A 410 7.79 25.03 -37.67
CA PRO A 410 8.74 25.48 -38.70
C PRO A 410 9.32 26.89 -38.42
N ALA A 411 8.49 27.81 -37.91
CA ALA A 411 8.92 29.16 -37.57
C ALA A 411 9.99 29.17 -36.44
N LEU A 412 9.80 28.35 -35.41
CA LEU A 412 10.78 28.19 -34.34
C LEU A 412 12.06 27.51 -34.85
N THR A 413 11.94 26.49 -35.70
CA THR A 413 13.11 25.84 -36.35
C THR A 413 13.96 26.87 -37.11
N ALA A 414 13.31 27.74 -37.89
CA ALA A 414 14.00 28.82 -38.60
C ALA A 414 14.66 29.83 -37.64
N ALA A 415 14.00 30.18 -36.53
CA ALA A 415 14.57 31.07 -35.51
C ALA A 415 15.79 30.46 -34.80
N LEU A 416 15.71 29.19 -34.38
CA LEU A 416 16.81 28.44 -33.77
C LEU A 416 18.02 28.34 -34.71
N ALA A 417 17.79 28.16 -36.02
CA ALA A 417 18.84 28.17 -37.03
C ALA A 417 19.53 29.54 -37.16
N ARG A 418 18.78 30.65 -37.03
CA ARG A 418 19.36 32.00 -36.98
C ARG A 418 20.17 32.22 -35.70
N LEU A 419 19.65 31.80 -34.54
CA LEU A 419 20.34 31.90 -33.25
C LEU A 419 21.61 31.04 -33.21
N ALA A 420 21.67 29.91 -33.92
CA ALA A 420 22.87 29.06 -33.95
C ALA A 420 24.14 29.83 -34.37
N ARG A 421 24.01 30.88 -35.18
CA ARG A 421 25.12 31.76 -35.60
C ARG A 421 25.67 32.63 -34.47
N ALA A 422 24.89 32.87 -33.43
CA ALA A 422 25.29 33.57 -32.21
C ALA A 422 25.86 32.63 -31.13
N THR A 423 26.13 31.35 -31.49
CA THR A 423 26.73 30.33 -30.61
C THR A 423 26.07 30.25 -29.21
N PRO A 424 24.73 30.01 -29.14
CA PRO A 424 24.03 30.00 -27.86
C PRO A 424 24.46 28.82 -27.01
N THR A 425 24.51 28.99 -25.70
CA THR A 425 24.61 27.86 -24.77
C THR A 425 23.33 27.04 -24.89
N ARG A 426 23.45 25.72 -25.07
CA ARG A 426 22.29 24.82 -25.17
C ARG A 426 22.27 23.89 -23.98
N LEU A 427 21.13 23.84 -23.29
CA LEU A 427 20.88 22.95 -22.17
C LEU A 427 19.68 22.06 -22.50
N TYR A 428 19.84 20.76 -22.27
CA TYR A 428 18.79 19.78 -22.40
C TYR A 428 18.45 19.21 -21.03
N LEU A 429 17.18 19.32 -20.63
CA LEU A 429 16.69 18.81 -19.35
C LEU A 429 16.15 17.37 -19.52
N SER A 430 16.93 16.39 -19.08
CA SER A 430 16.53 14.98 -18.93
C SER A 430 15.59 14.78 -17.74
N GLY A 431 15.10 13.56 -17.48
CA GLY A 431 14.47 13.23 -16.20
C GLY A 431 15.42 13.44 -15.01
N LEU A 432 14.83 13.73 -13.84
CA LEU A 432 15.51 13.73 -12.54
C LEU A 432 16.04 12.33 -12.22
N ASP A 433 17.18 12.26 -11.55
CA ASP A 433 17.70 11.00 -11.02
C ASP A 433 16.91 10.53 -9.78
N GLU A 434 17.14 9.29 -9.35
CA GLU A 434 16.44 8.68 -8.21
C GLU A 434 16.65 9.47 -6.91
N ARG A 435 17.81 10.12 -6.75
CA ARG A 435 18.12 10.95 -5.58
C ARG A 435 17.28 12.24 -5.58
N ALA A 436 17.23 12.95 -6.69
CA ALA A 436 16.43 14.16 -6.83
C ALA A 436 14.92 13.85 -6.73
N VAL A 437 14.47 12.69 -7.19
CA VAL A 437 13.10 12.20 -6.95
C VAL A 437 12.85 11.92 -5.47
N SER A 438 13.82 11.34 -4.74
CA SER A 438 13.72 11.15 -3.28
C SER A 438 13.59 12.49 -2.55
N ASP A 439 14.38 13.49 -2.95
CA ASP A 439 14.33 14.84 -2.37
C ASP A 439 12.98 15.53 -2.66
N LEU A 440 12.42 15.32 -3.85
CA LEU A 440 11.07 15.77 -4.20
C LEU A 440 9.98 15.06 -3.38
N ILE A 441 10.11 13.76 -3.16
CA ILE A 441 9.14 13.01 -2.33
C ILE A 441 9.17 13.53 -0.89
N ALA A 442 10.35 13.84 -0.37
CA ALA A 442 10.54 14.34 0.99
C ALA A 442 9.78 15.64 1.28
N THR A 443 9.39 16.43 0.26
CA THR A 443 8.54 17.61 0.48
C THR A 443 7.09 17.28 0.81
N HIS A 444 6.62 16.08 0.47
CA HIS A 444 5.27 15.61 0.76
C HIS A 444 5.24 14.66 1.96
N HIS A 445 6.18 13.72 1.99
CA HIS A 445 6.23 12.65 3.00
C HIS A 445 7.65 12.05 3.08
N PRO A 446 8.12 11.56 4.24
CA PRO A 446 9.39 10.84 4.33
C PRO A 446 9.53 9.73 3.27
N PRO A 447 10.57 9.75 2.40
CA PRO A 447 10.70 8.81 1.30
C PRO A 447 11.07 7.41 1.80
N THR A 448 10.52 6.38 1.16
CA THR A 448 10.98 4.99 1.32
C THR A 448 11.73 4.54 0.06
N PRO A 449 12.68 3.59 0.14
CA PRO A 449 13.37 3.08 -1.05
C PRO A 449 12.42 2.49 -2.09
N ARG A 450 11.33 1.84 -1.65
CA ARG A 450 10.31 1.27 -2.52
C ARG A 450 9.51 2.35 -3.26
N ALA A 451 9.01 3.36 -2.53
CA ALA A 451 8.24 4.46 -3.12
C ALA A 451 9.11 5.29 -4.07
N THR A 452 10.35 5.60 -3.69
CA THR A 452 11.30 6.35 -4.52
C THR A 452 11.56 5.65 -5.84
N ARG A 453 11.91 4.35 -5.80
CA ARG A 453 12.15 3.58 -7.03
C ARG A 453 10.90 3.47 -7.89
N SER A 454 9.74 3.25 -7.28
CA SER A 454 8.46 3.16 -8.00
C SER A 454 8.10 4.48 -8.69
N ILE A 455 8.15 5.59 -7.97
CA ILE A 455 7.83 6.93 -8.49
C ILE A 455 8.85 7.34 -9.57
N HIS A 456 10.15 7.11 -9.35
CA HIS A 456 11.18 7.38 -10.35
C HIS A 456 10.96 6.55 -11.62
N THR A 457 10.67 5.25 -11.50
CA THR A 457 10.43 4.36 -12.65
C THR A 457 9.18 4.79 -13.42
N ARG A 458 8.06 5.01 -12.75
CA ARG A 458 6.78 5.35 -13.39
C ARG A 458 6.77 6.75 -14.01
N SER A 459 7.52 7.71 -13.44
CA SER A 459 7.67 9.06 -13.99
C SER A 459 8.82 9.20 -14.99
N ALA A 460 9.72 8.21 -15.07
CA ALA A 460 11.06 8.31 -15.65
C ALA A 460 11.82 9.59 -15.24
N GLY A 461 11.63 10.02 -13.99
CA GLY A 461 12.21 11.24 -13.45
C GLY A 461 11.57 12.54 -13.92
N ASN A 462 10.45 12.54 -14.65
CA ASN A 462 9.76 13.77 -15.00
C ASN A 462 9.26 14.49 -13.72
N PRO A 463 9.75 15.71 -13.39
CA PRO A 463 9.41 16.38 -12.13
C PRO A 463 7.91 16.55 -11.90
N PHE A 464 7.15 16.87 -12.94
CA PHE A 464 5.69 17.05 -12.84
C PHE A 464 5.00 15.72 -12.49
N LEU A 465 5.31 14.65 -13.23
CA LEU A 465 4.74 13.32 -12.98
C LEU A 465 5.16 12.77 -11.62
N ALA A 466 6.42 12.98 -11.22
CA ALA A 466 6.95 12.57 -9.93
C ALA A 466 6.26 13.31 -8.77
N HIS A 467 5.97 14.60 -8.94
CA HIS A 467 5.27 15.41 -7.94
C HIS A 467 3.82 14.95 -7.75
N GLU A 468 3.08 14.70 -8.85
CA GLU A 468 1.70 14.19 -8.80
C GLU A 468 1.63 12.80 -8.15
N LEU A 469 2.56 11.90 -8.48
CA LEU A 469 2.65 10.59 -7.86
C LEU A 469 3.04 10.65 -6.38
N ALA A 470 3.96 11.54 -6.00
CA ALA A 470 4.36 11.74 -4.61
C ALA A 470 3.21 12.30 -3.75
N GLY A 471 2.44 13.25 -4.30
CA GLY A 471 1.25 13.80 -3.65
C GLY A 471 0.17 12.73 -3.43
N LEU A 472 -0.13 11.93 -4.47
CA LEU A 472 -1.13 10.86 -4.37
C LEU A 472 -0.69 9.76 -3.38
N TRP A 473 0.60 9.39 -3.40
CA TRP A 473 1.16 8.42 -2.45
C TRP A 473 1.11 8.94 -1.01
N ALA A 474 1.40 10.22 -0.78
CA ALA A 474 1.33 10.82 0.56
C ALA A 474 -0.10 10.77 1.15
N THR A 475 -1.14 10.78 0.31
CA THR A 475 -2.54 10.74 0.75
C THR A 475 -3.13 9.32 0.84
N GLU A 476 -2.78 8.44 -0.11
CA GLU A 476 -3.45 7.13 -0.29
C GLU A 476 -2.53 5.92 0.04
N GLY A 477 -1.26 6.16 0.35
CA GLY A 477 -0.29 5.11 0.67
C GLY A 477 0.12 4.26 -0.52
N ASP A 478 0.66 3.07 -0.27
CA ASP A 478 1.33 2.23 -1.28
C ASP A 478 0.42 1.74 -2.42
N GLU A 479 -0.90 1.72 -2.23
CA GLU A 479 -1.85 1.36 -3.30
C GLU A 479 -1.89 2.42 -4.42
N ALA A 480 -1.70 3.70 -4.08
CA ALA A 480 -1.60 4.77 -5.08
C ALA A 480 -0.36 4.67 -5.98
N LEU A 481 0.67 3.94 -5.56
CA LEU A 481 1.84 3.67 -6.40
C LEU A 481 1.51 2.81 -7.63
N ARG A 482 0.27 2.28 -7.74
CA ARG A 482 -0.21 1.47 -8.87
C ARG A 482 -1.30 2.15 -9.69
N THR A 483 -1.74 3.34 -9.31
CA THR A 483 -2.81 4.09 -9.99
C THR A 483 -2.22 5.25 -10.78
N VAL A 484 -2.92 5.67 -11.84
CA VAL A 484 -2.57 6.88 -12.60
C VAL A 484 -3.29 8.07 -11.96
N PRO A 485 -2.59 9.14 -11.55
CA PRO A 485 -3.24 10.35 -11.05
C PRO A 485 -4.21 10.94 -12.08
N ALA A 486 -5.39 11.40 -11.64
CA ALA A 486 -6.42 11.91 -12.55
C ALA A 486 -5.93 13.08 -13.42
N GLY A 487 -5.14 14.01 -12.86
CA GLY A 487 -4.57 15.13 -13.61
C GLY A 487 -3.59 14.68 -14.71
N VAL A 488 -2.78 13.66 -14.45
CA VAL A 488 -1.91 13.05 -15.46
C VAL A 488 -2.73 12.35 -16.54
N ARG A 489 -3.76 11.60 -16.15
CA ARG A 489 -4.65 10.90 -17.07
C ARG A 489 -5.33 11.89 -18.04
N ASP A 490 -5.87 12.98 -17.52
CA ASP A 490 -6.63 13.94 -18.35
C ASP A 490 -5.72 14.65 -19.36
N VAL A 491 -4.47 14.99 -18.97
CA VAL A 491 -3.46 15.54 -19.90
C VAL A 491 -3.09 14.53 -20.99
N LEU A 492 -2.90 13.26 -20.64
CA LEU A 492 -2.56 12.20 -21.60
C LEU A 492 -3.71 11.87 -22.54
N LEU A 493 -4.96 11.85 -22.05
CA LEU A 493 -6.16 11.67 -22.88
C LEU A 493 -6.38 12.85 -23.82
N HIS A 494 -6.14 14.08 -23.36
CA HIS A 494 -6.18 15.25 -24.24
C HIS A 494 -5.14 15.16 -25.37
N ARG A 495 -3.90 14.78 -25.05
CA ARG A 495 -2.85 14.53 -26.06
C ARG A 495 -3.23 13.40 -27.02
N LEU A 496 -3.84 12.33 -26.52
CA LEU A 496 -4.29 11.21 -27.33
C LEU A 496 -5.38 11.65 -28.33
N SER A 497 -6.27 12.56 -27.93
CA SER A 497 -7.33 13.10 -28.79
C SER A 497 -6.83 14.01 -29.91
N ALA A 498 -5.59 14.51 -29.81
CA ALA A 498 -4.96 15.33 -30.83
C ALA A 498 -4.26 14.50 -31.93
N LEU A 499 -4.10 13.19 -31.73
CA LEU A 499 -3.55 12.29 -32.75
C LEU A 499 -4.58 11.96 -33.84
N PRO A 500 -4.15 11.67 -35.08
CA PRO A 500 -5.03 11.07 -36.08
C PRO A 500 -5.68 9.79 -35.55
N GLU A 501 -6.96 9.55 -35.87
CA GLU A 501 -7.72 8.40 -35.34
C GLU A 501 -7.05 7.02 -35.59
N PRO A 502 -6.41 6.76 -36.76
CA PRO A 502 -5.64 5.53 -36.96
C PRO A 502 -4.48 5.39 -35.97
N ALA A 503 -3.73 6.48 -35.74
CA ALA A 503 -2.62 6.51 -34.81
C ALA A 503 -3.06 6.29 -33.36
N ALA A 504 -4.16 6.92 -32.94
CA ALA A 504 -4.74 6.69 -31.61
C ALA A 504 -5.20 5.24 -31.42
N THR A 505 -5.78 4.60 -32.45
CA THR A 505 -6.21 3.20 -32.40
C THR A 505 -5.03 2.23 -32.34
N HIS A 506 -4.02 2.40 -33.19
CA HIS A 506 -2.82 1.57 -33.18
C HIS A 506 -2.03 1.72 -31.87
N LEU A 507 -2.01 2.92 -31.28
CA LEU A 507 -1.41 3.15 -29.97
C LEU A 507 -2.17 2.42 -28.84
N ARG A 508 -3.51 2.36 -28.89
CA ARG A 508 -4.32 1.56 -27.96
C ARG A 508 -4.07 0.06 -28.12
N GLN A 509 -3.89 -0.43 -29.35
CA GLN A 509 -3.51 -1.81 -29.63
C GLN A 509 -2.09 -2.14 -29.14
N ALA A 510 -1.14 -1.24 -29.36
CA ALA A 510 0.22 -1.34 -28.82
C ALA A 510 0.20 -1.44 -27.29
N ALA A 511 -0.66 -0.65 -26.61
CA ALA A 511 -0.81 -0.71 -25.16
C ALA A 511 -1.37 -2.06 -24.64
N VAL A 512 -2.06 -2.84 -25.48
CA VAL A 512 -2.50 -4.21 -25.16
C VAL A 512 -1.36 -5.22 -25.26
N LEU A 513 -0.42 -5.02 -26.18
CA LEU A 513 0.74 -5.92 -26.35
C LEU A 513 1.73 -5.81 -25.19
N GLY A 514 1.93 -4.60 -24.66
CA GLY A 514 2.76 -4.38 -23.49
C GLY A 514 3.44 -3.02 -23.50
N ARG A 515 4.39 -2.84 -22.59
CA ARG A 515 5.23 -1.64 -22.51
C ARG A 515 6.28 -1.61 -23.62
N GLU A 516 6.79 -2.79 -23.96
CA GLU A 516 7.63 -3.06 -25.12
C GLU A 516 6.76 -3.72 -26.18
N VAL A 517 6.84 -3.19 -27.39
CA VAL A 517 5.92 -3.53 -28.47
C VAL A 517 6.74 -4.00 -29.66
N ASP A 518 6.57 -5.29 -29.95
CA ASP A 518 7.06 -5.94 -31.16
C ASP A 518 6.22 -5.46 -32.36
N LEU A 519 6.87 -4.78 -33.31
CA LEU A 519 6.21 -4.18 -34.46
C LEU A 519 5.65 -5.23 -35.43
N ALA A 520 6.21 -6.45 -35.48
CA ALA A 520 5.68 -7.51 -36.32
C ALA A 520 4.34 -8.03 -35.76
N ILE A 521 4.26 -8.23 -34.45
CA ILE A 521 3.01 -8.62 -33.77
C ILE A 521 1.97 -7.50 -33.86
N LEU A 522 2.38 -6.23 -33.73
CA LEU A 522 1.48 -5.10 -33.89
C LEU A 522 0.95 -4.97 -35.32
N ALA A 523 1.80 -5.15 -36.33
CA ALA A 523 1.40 -5.12 -37.74
C ALA A 523 0.36 -6.19 -38.06
N GLU A 524 0.51 -7.39 -37.48
CA GLU A 524 -0.47 -8.47 -37.62
C GLU A 524 -1.82 -8.14 -36.94
N LEU A 525 -1.79 -7.43 -35.81
CA LEU A 525 -2.98 -7.02 -35.06
C LEU A 525 -3.73 -5.83 -35.68
N ALA A 526 -3.00 -4.88 -36.27
CA ALA A 526 -3.50 -3.57 -36.67
C ALA A 526 -3.68 -3.40 -38.20
N GLY A 527 -2.96 -4.17 -39.03
CA GLY A 527 -3.09 -4.13 -40.49
C GLY A 527 -2.13 -3.14 -41.17
N GLU A 528 -2.55 -2.59 -42.33
CA GLU A 528 -1.76 -1.61 -43.09
C GLU A 528 -1.64 -0.24 -42.34
N ASP A 529 -0.67 0.60 -42.70
CA ASP A 529 -0.43 1.95 -42.13
C ASP A 529 0.01 2.03 -40.65
N VAL A 530 0.41 0.90 -40.04
CA VAL A 530 0.93 0.86 -38.66
C VAL A 530 2.20 1.68 -38.49
N LEU A 531 3.13 1.63 -39.46
CA LEU A 531 4.39 2.35 -39.35
C LEU A 531 4.20 3.88 -39.34
N ASP A 532 3.32 4.42 -40.20
CA ASP A 532 2.98 5.85 -40.22
C ASP A 532 2.29 6.31 -38.91
N SER A 533 1.48 5.43 -38.35
CA SER A 533 0.82 5.62 -37.06
C SER A 533 1.82 5.64 -35.89
N ILE A 534 2.80 4.73 -35.92
CA ILE A 534 3.89 4.69 -34.93
C ILE A 534 4.77 5.92 -35.05
N GLU A 535 5.12 6.36 -36.26
CA GLU A 535 5.88 7.59 -36.46
C GLU A 535 5.12 8.82 -35.90
N SER A 536 3.81 8.89 -36.11
CA SER A 536 2.94 9.92 -35.53
C SER A 536 2.94 9.87 -33.99
N ALA A 537 2.89 8.67 -33.39
CA ALA A 537 2.93 8.49 -31.95
C ALA A 537 4.31 8.84 -31.34
N ILE A 538 5.41 8.55 -32.04
CA ILE A 538 6.77 8.95 -31.65
C ILE A 538 6.90 10.48 -31.69
N ARG A 539 6.44 11.13 -32.76
CA ARG A 539 6.47 12.60 -32.89
C ARG A 539 5.66 13.29 -31.78
N ALA A 540 4.51 12.72 -31.42
CA ALA A 540 3.69 13.20 -30.32
C ALA A 540 4.22 12.82 -28.93
N GLY A 541 5.32 12.05 -28.84
CA GLY A 541 6.02 11.70 -27.60
C GLY A 541 5.33 10.63 -26.76
N PHE A 542 4.53 9.75 -27.37
CA PHE A 542 3.91 8.58 -26.70
C PHE A 542 4.84 7.36 -26.71
N LEU A 543 5.61 7.21 -27.79
CA LEU A 543 6.54 6.11 -28.01
C LEU A 543 7.96 6.61 -28.25
N VAL A 544 8.94 5.75 -27.98
CA VAL A 544 10.36 5.91 -28.30
C VAL A 544 10.83 4.67 -29.01
N GLU A 545 11.61 4.85 -30.08
CA GLU A 545 12.23 3.76 -30.83
C GLU A 545 13.34 3.10 -29.99
N HIS A 546 13.31 1.77 -29.90
CA HIS A 546 14.37 0.99 -29.26
C HIS A 546 15.37 0.47 -30.29
N ASP A 547 14.83 -0.23 -31.28
CA ASP A 547 15.52 -0.78 -32.43
C ASP A 547 14.54 -0.87 -33.62
N ALA A 548 14.97 -1.50 -34.72
CA ALA A 548 14.19 -1.58 -35.94
C ALA A 548 12.86 -2.35 -35.78
N ASP A 549 12.75 -3.25 -34.80
CA ASP A 549 11.63 -4.16 -34.61
C ASP A 549 10.82 -3.83 -33.34
N HIS A 550 11.36 -3.00 -32.44
CA HIS A 550 10.75 -2.71 -31.13
C HIS A 550 10.61 -1.22 -30.84
N VAL A 551 9.46 -0.87 -30.27
CA VAL A 551 9.19 0.45 -29.69
C VAL A 551 8.75 0.32 -28.23
N HIS A 552 9.03 1.33 -27.41
CA HIS A 552 8.56 1.40 -26.03
C HIS A 552 7.69 2.62 -25.79
N PHE A 553 6.76 2.50 -24.86
CA PHE A 553 6.11 3.67 -24.28
C PHE A 553 7.12 4.53 -23.53
N THR A 554 7.05 5.84 -23.72
CA THR A 554 7.98 6.80 -23.08
C THR A 554 7.96 6.64 -21.55
N HIS A 555 6.79 6.41 -20.96
CA HIS A 555 6.58 6.21 -19.53
C HIS A 555 5.46 5.19 -19.24
N ASP A 556 5.53 4.50 -18.09
CA ASP A 556 4.50 3.53 -17.66
C ASP A 556 3.11 4.18 -17.53
N LEU A 557 3.04 5.44 -17.06
CA LEU A 557 1.79 6.18 -16.96
C LEU A 557 1.11 6.40 -18.33
N VAL A 558 1.91 6.54 -19.39
CA VAL A 558 1.39 6.67 -20.76
C VAL A 558 0.77 5.35 -21.21
N HIS A 559 1.50 4.24 -21.04
CA HIS A 559 1.01 2.90 -21.33
C HIS A 559 -0.29 2.59 -20.58
N GLU A 560 -0.30 2.80 -19.25
CA GLU A 560 -1.46 2.55 -18.39
C GLU A 560 -2.67 3.41 -18.76
N THR A 561 -2.46 4.70 -19.06
CA THR A 561 -3.54 5.61 -19.46
C THR A 561 -4.17 5.18 -20.78
N VAL A 562 -3.34 4.91 -21.80
CA VAL A 562 -3.80 4.50 -23.12
C VAL A 562 -4.51 3.14 -23.06
N ARG A 563 -3.98 2.20 -22.27
CA ARG A 563 -4.62 0.90 -22.04
C ARG A 563 -5.97 1.03 -21.33
N ALA A 564 -6.07 1.94 -20.36
CA ALA A 564 -7.29 2.20 -19.59
C ALA A 564 -8.38 2.94 -20.40
N ASP A 565 -8.00 3.74 -21.40
CA ASP A 565 -8.93 4.40 -22.36
C ASP A 565 -9.74 3.39 -23.19
N THR A 566 -9.26 2.14 -23.29
CA THR A 566 -9.94 1.09 -24.06
C THR A 566 -11.00 0.39 -23.21
N THR A 567 -12.21 0.24 -23.77
CA THR A 567 -13.28 -0.53 -23.11
C THR A 567 -12.90 -2.00 -22.92
N SER A 568 -13.38 -2.62 -21.84
CA SER A 568 -13.06 -4.02 -21.53
C SER A 568 -13.36 -5.03 -22.66
N PRO A 569 -14.48 -4.95 -23.40
CA PRO A 569 -14.74 -5.87 -24.52
C PRO A 569 -13.76 -5.71 -25.69
N ARG A 570 -13.37 -4.47 -26.02
CA ARG A 570 -12.41 -4.19 -27.09
C ARG A 570 -11.01 -4.66 -26.70
N ARG A 571 -10.59 -4.38 -25.47
CA ARG A 571 -9.33 -4.87 -24.91
C ARG A 571 -9.26 -6.39 -24.88
N ALA A 572 -10.35 -7.07 -24.49
CA ALA A 572 -10.41 -8.53 -24.51
C ALA A 572 -10.25 -9.08 -25.94
N ARG A 573 -10.94 -8.50 -26.93
CA ARG A 573 -10.79 -8.90 -28.34
C ARG A 573 -9.36 -8.74 -28.86
N TRP A 574 -8.69 -7.64 -28.53
CA TRP A 574 -7.30 -7.41 -28.93
C TRP A 574 -6.33 -8.36 -28.22
N HIS A 575 -6.55 -8.70 -26.94
CA HIS A 575 -5.76 -9.72 -26.27
C HIS A 575 -5.93 -11.10 -26.92
N VAL A 576 -7.13 -11.48 -27.37
CA VAL A 576 -7.31 -12.74 -28.13
C VAL A 576 -6.52 -12.70 -29.44
N ALA A 577 -6.65 -11.64 -30.23
CA ALA A 577 -5.93 -11.50 -31.49
C ALA A 577 -4.40 -11.45 -31.28
N ALA A 578 -3.91 -10.81 -30.21
CA ALA A 578 -2.51 -10.81 -29.84
C ALA A 578 -2.01 -12.22 -29.47
N ALA A 579 -2.80 -13.00 -28.72
CA ALA A 579 -2.45 -14.37 -28.40
C ALA A 579 -2.31 -15.23 -29.67
N GLU A 580 -3.23 -15.08 -30.63
CA GLU A 580 -3.18 -15.79 -31.91
C GLU A 580 -1.98 -15.38 -32.78
N ALA A 581 -1.61 -14.10 -32.79
CA ALA A 581 -0.43 -13.59 -33.50
C ALA A 581 0.86 -14.14 -32.88
N VAL A 582 0.98 -14.08 -31.55
CA VAL A 582 2.12 -14.67 -30.82
C VAL A 582 2.18 -16.18 -31.04
N GLU A 583 1.06 -16.90 -31.01
CA GLU A 583 1.05 -18.35 -31.26
C GLU A 583 1.52 -18.70 -32.68
N ARG A 584 1.20 -17.88 -33.69
CA ARG A 584 1.67 -18.10 -35.07
C ARG A 584 3.17 -17.77 -35.23
N ALA A 585 3.64 -16.69 -34.61
CA ALA A 585 5.03 -16.28 -34.68
C ALA A 585 5.96 -17.18 -33.85
N THR A 586 5.54 -17.50 -32.63
CA THR A 586 6.33 -18.23 -31.62
C THR A 586 5.46 -19.23 -30.82
N PRO A 587 5.11 -20.40 -31.41
CA PRO A 587 4.20 -21.38 -30.79
C PRO A 587 4.61 -21.87 -29.39
N ASP A 588 5.92 -21.91 -29.11
CA ASP A 588 6.48 -22.42 -27.84
C ASP A 588 6.52 -21.36 -26.71
N GLU A 589 6.13 -20.11 -26.97
CA GLU A 589 6.11 -19.03 -25.98
C GLU A 589 4.82 -19.01 -25.15
N HIS A 590 4.55 -20.15 -24.49
CA HIS A 590 3.33 -20.34 -23.71
C HIS A 590 3.13 -19.30 -22.61
N GLU A 591 4.19 -18.72 -22.03
CA GLU A 591 4.08 -17.63 -21.06
C GLU A 591 3.42 -16.37 -21.65
N ARG A 592 3.83 -15.95 -22.86
CA ARG A 592 3.27 -14.77 -23.55
C ARG A 592 1.86 -15.04 -24.05
N ILE A 593 1.63 -16.23 -24.62
CA ILE A 593 0.29 -16.66 -25.07
C ILE A 593 -0.67 -16.71 -23.87
N ALA A 594 -0.27 -17.34 -22.77
CA ALA A 594 -1.07 -17.42 -21.55
C ALA A 594 -1.37 -16.02 -20.99
N HIS A 595 -0.40 -15.10 -20.97
CA HIS A 595 -0.61 -13.74 -20.51
C HIS A 595 -1.79 -13.07 -21.24
N HIS A 596 -1.76 -13.05 -22.58
CA HIS A 596 -2.84 -12.44 -23.36
C HIS A 596 -4.17 -13.17 -23.21
N LEU A 597 -4.21 -14.51 -23.24
CA LEU A 597 -5.46 -15.25 -23.06
C LEU A 597 -6.09 -15.06 -21.68
N LEU A 598 -5.27 -14.92 -20.63
CA LEU A 598 -5.72 -14.65 -19.26
C LEU A 598 -6.28 -13.23 -19.11
N GLU A 599 -5.64 -12.23 -19.72
CA GLU A 599 -6.12 -10.84 -19.75
C GLU A 599 -7.41 -10.68 -20.57
N ALA A 600 -7.60 -11.47 -21.63
CA ALA A 600 -8.85 -11.52 -22.38
C ALA A 600 -10.02 -12.04 -21.51
N ALA A 601 -9.74 -13.02 -20.64
CA ALA A 601 -10.66 -13.55 -19.63
C ALA A 601 -12.03 -14.03 -20.16
N THR A 602 -12.13 -14.37 -21.46
CA THR A 602 -13.41 -14.75 -22.09
C THR A 602 -13.76 -16.21 -21.87
N ARG A 603 -15.07 -16.55 -21.91
CA ARG A 603 -15.52 -17.95 -21.80
C ARG A 603 -15.07 -18.81 -22.98
N THR A 604 -14.98 -18.24 -24.17
CA THR A 604 -14.60 -18.96 -25.40
C THR A 604 -13.12 -19.32 -25.43
N THR A 605 -12.25 -18.46 -24.90
CA THR A 605 -10.79 -18.72 -24.85
C THR A 605 -10.32 -19.40 -23.56
N ALA A 606 -11.23 -19.64 -22.60
CA ALA A 606 -10.91 -20.17 -21.28
C ALA A 606 -10.16 -21.52 -21.31
N ALA A 607 -10.52 -22.42 -22.23
CA ALA A 607 -9.84 -23.71 -22.38
C ALA A 607 -8.40 -23.56 -22.89
N GLN A 608 -8.17 -22.71 -23.89
CA GLN A 608 -6.82 -22.39 -24.39
C GLN A 608 -5.99 -21.66 -23.33
N ALA A 609 -6.59 -20.70 -22.62
CA ALA A 609 -5.95 -19.99 -21.52
C ALA A 609 -5.46 -20.95 -20.44
N ALA A 610 -6.30 -21.92 -20.04
CA ALA A 610 -5.93 -22.96 -19.09
C ALA A 610 -4.79 -23.84 -19.62
N HIS A 611 -4.82 -24.22 -20.89
CA HIS A 611 -3.77 -25.03 -21.51
C HIS A 611 -2.40 -24.34 -21.45
N HIS A 612 -2.27 -23.14 -22.02
CA HIS A 612 -1.00 -22.41 -22.02
C HIS A 612 -0.55 -22.01 -20.60
N ALA A 613 -1.48 -21.61 -19.73
CA ALA A 613 -1.15 -21.29 -18.34
C ALA A 613 -0.62 -22.52 -17.58
N SER A 614 -1.13 -23.72 -17.85
CA SER A 614 -0.62 -24.95 -17.22
C SER A 614 0.80 -25.32 -17.68
N LEU A 615 1.11 -25.10 -18.97
CA LEU A 615 2.44 -25.32 -19.51
C LEU A 615 3.44 -24.29 -18.98
N ALA A 616 3.03 -23.02 -18.91
CA ALA A 616 3.79 -21.95 -18.30
C ALA A 616 4.06 -22.23 -16.81
N ALA A 617 3.04 -22.69 -16.07
CA ALA A 617 3.19 -23.07 -14.65
C ALA A 617 4.21 -24.20 -14.47
N THR A 618 4.11 -25.26 -15.29
CA THR A 618 5.06 -26.38 -15.26
C THR A 618 6.49 -25.93 -15.60
N ARG A 619 6.66 -24.97 -16.52
CA ARG A 619 7.98 -24.40 -16.85
C ARG A 619 8.53 -23.51 -15.72
N ALA A 620 7.66 -22.77 -15.03
CA ALA A 620 8.03 -22.03 -13.82
C ALA A 620 8.48 -22.96 -12.70
N GLU A 621 7.82 -24.12 -12.51
CA GLU A 621 8.25 -25.16 -11.56
C GLU A 621 9.67 -25.66 -11.88
N ARG A 622 9.94 -26.04 -13.14
CA ARG A 622 11.28 -26.49 -13.57
C ARG A 622 12.36 -25.42 -13.39
N ARG A 623 12.01 -24.14 -13.60
CA ARG A 623 12.94 -23.02 -13.35
C ARG A 623 13.09 -22.65 -11.87
N SER A 624 12.54 -23.45 -10.95
CA SER A 624 12.54 -23.17 -9.51
C SER A 624 11.96 -21.78 -9.17
N ALA A 625 10.85 -21.42 -9.82
CA ALA A 625 10.10 -20.17 -9.59
C ALA A 625 8.72 -20.47 -8.95
N PRO A 626 8.67 -20.89 -7.67
CA PRO A 626 7.46 -21.47 -7.07
C PRO A 626 6.32 -20.45 -6.88
N HIS A 627 6.64 -19.18 -6.62
CA HIS A 627 5.63 -18.11 -6.54
C HIS A 627 4.92 -17.86 -7.87
N GLU A 628 5.68 -17.88 -8.96
CA GLU A 628 5.14 -17.72 -10.31
C GLU A 628 4.34 -18.95 -10.73
N ALA A 629 4.82 -20.16 -10.40
CA ALA A 629 4.06 -21.39 -10.58
C ALA A 629 2.71 -21.35 -9.83
N ALA A 630 2.69 -20.92 -8.57
CA ALA A 630 1.45 -20.78 -7.80
C ALA A 630 0.47 -19.79 -8.46
N ARG A 631 0.97 -18.66 -8.96
CA ARG A 631 0.16 -17.66 -9.69
C ARG A 631 -0.47 -18.26 -10.95
N LEU A 632 0.33 -18.96 -11.76
CA LEU A 632 -0.11 -19.56 -13.02
C LEU A 632 -1.04 -20.77 -12.81
N TRP A 633 -0.84 -21.58 -11.76
CA TRP A 633 -1.77 -22.66 -11.42
C TRP A 633 -3.12 -22.13 -10.95
N ARG A 634 -3.16 -21.07 -10.13
CA ARG A 634 -4.42 -20.39 -9.78
C ARG A 634 -5.13 -19.87 -11.03
N ALA A 635 -4.40 -19.24 -11.95
CA ALA A 635 -4.94 -18.74 -13.20
C ALA A 635 -5.48 -19.87 -14.10
N THR A 636 -4.80 -21.03 -14.10
CA THR A 636 -5.25 -22.25 -14.80
C THR A 636 -6.58 -22.75 -14.23
N ILE A 637 -6.70 -22.88 -12.91
CA ILE A 637 -7.94 -23.33 -12.24
C ILE A 637 -9.08 -22.37 -12.53
N GLN A 638 -8.84 -21.05 -12.41
CA GLN A 638 -9.86 -20.04 -12.69
C GLN A 638 -10.31 -20.04 -14.16
N SER A 639 -9.42 -20.36 -15.10
CA SER A 639 -9.76 -20.49 -16.52
C SER A 639 -10.56 -21.78 -16.77
N LEU A 640 -10.19 -22.90 -16.14
CA LEU A 640 -10.96 -24.15 -16.22
C LEU A 640 -12.38 -24.00 -15.63
N ASP A 641 -12.51 -23.27 -14.52
CA ASP A 641 -13.81 -22.99 -13.88
C ASP A 641 -14.71 -22.08 -14.74
N ARG A 642 -14.11 -21.24 -15.59
CA ARG A 642 -14.83 -20.38 -16.55
C ARG A 642 -15.19 -21.07 -17.86
N SER A 643 -14.58 -22.21 -18.16
CA SER A 643 -14.76 -22.94 -19.41
C SER A 643 -16.19 -23.48 -19.55
N PRO A 644 -16.84 -23.35 -20.72
CA PRO A 644 -18.18 -23.91 -20.95
C PRO A 644 -18.19 -25.44 -20.98
N THR A 645 -17.03 -26.07 -21.21
CA THR A 645 -16.85 -27.52 -21.19
C THR A 645 -16.05 -27.91 -19.95
N PRO A 646 -16.70 -28.48 -18.90
CA PRO A 646 -16.00 -28.91 -17.70
C PRO A 646 -14.95 -29.98 -18.00
N ASN A 647 -13.75 -29.80 -17.45
CA ASN A 647 -12.69 -30.79 -17.50
C ASN A 647 -12.18 -31.06 -16.06
N PRO A 648 -12.87 -31.94 -15.30
CA PRO A 648 -12.52 -32.18 -13.89
C PRO A 648 -11.11 -32.75 -13.72
N GLN A 649 -10.63 -33.53 -14.70
CA GLN A 649 -9.28 -34.09 -14.69
C GLN A 649 -8.20 -33.01 -14.80
N ALA A 650 -8.30 -32.12 -15.79
CA ALA A 650 -7.35 -31.01 -15.95
C ALA A 650 -7.39 -30.09 -14.73
N ARG A 651 -8.58 -29.87 -14.16
CA ARG A 651 -8.76 -29.06 -12.95
C ARG A 651 -8.06 -29.67 -11.75
N LEU A 652 -8.25 -30.96 -11.49
CA LEU A 652 -7.57 -31.66 -10.39
C LEU A 652 -6.05 -31.67 -10.57
N THR A 653 -5.57 -31.83 -11.81
CA THR A 653 -4.14 -31.74 -12.13
C THR A 653 -3.58 -30.35 -11.79
N ALA A 654 -4.29 -29.29 -12.17
CA ALA A 654 -3.91 -27.91 -11.85
C ALA A 654 -3.96 -27.61 -10.34
N VAL A 655 -4.94 -28.17 -9.62
CA VAL A 655 -5.00 -28.08 -8.15
C VAL A 655 -3.79 -28.76 -7.52
N MET A 656 -3.38 -29.94 -7.99
CA MET A 656 -2.19 -30.61 -7.46
C MET A 656 -0.90 -29.83 -7.78
N GLY A 657 -0.80 -29.17 -8.95
CA GLY A 657 0.27 -28.23 -9.24
C GLY A 657 0.30 -27.04 -8.26
N LEU A 658 -0.87 -26.44 -7.99
CA LEU A 658 -0.98 -25.38 -6.98
C LEU A 658 -0.57 -25.87 -5.59
N VAL A 659 -1.01 -27.07 -5.18
CA VAL A 659 -0.66 -27.67 -3.89
C VAL A 659 0.86 -27.79 -3.72
N ARG A 660 1.59 -28.26 -4.74
CA ARG A 660 3.05 -28.34 -4.71
C ARG A 660 3.68 -26.95 -4.56
N ALA A 661 3.26 -26.01 -5.38
CA ALA A 661 3.79 -24.64 -5.36
C ALA A 661 3.56 -23.97 -3.99
N LEU A 662 2.34 -24.05 -3.44
CA LEU A 662 2.01 -23.50 -2.11
C LEU A 662 2.85 -24.13 -0.99
N ALA A 663 3.06 -25.45 -1.05
CA ALA A 663 3.82 -26.13 -0.02
C ALA A 663 5.29 -25.69 0.00
N VAL A 664 5.87 -25.46 -1.18
CA VAL A 664 7.27 -24.98 -1.32
C VAL A 664 7.40 -23.50 -0.97
N THR A 665 6.38 -22.66 -1.23
CA THR A 665 6.37 -21.24 -0.82
C THR A 665 6.02 -21.03 0.65
N GLY A 666 5.63 -22.07 1.39
CA GLY A 666 5.35 -21.99 2.82
C GLY A 666 3.89 -21.85 3.24
N ASP A 667 2.93 -21.86 2.31
CA ASP A 667 1.49 -21.86 2.61
C ASP A 667 0.98 -23.30 2.80
N LEU A 668 1.50 -23.94 3.86
CA LEU A 668 1.25 -25.35 4.14
C LEU A 668 -0.20 -25.64 4.57
N ALA A 669 -0.92 -24.64 5.10
CA ALA A 669 -2.33 -24.78 5.45
C ALA A 669 -3.19 -24.91 4.19
N ALA A 670 -3.09 -23.95 3.26
CA ALA A 670 -3.84 -24.00 2.01
C ALA A 670 -3.46 -25.21 1.15
N ALA A 671 -2.17 -25.58 1.11
CA ALA A 671 -1.72 -26.78 0.40
C ALA A 671 -2.41 -28.05 0.92
N ARG A 672 -2.54 -28.22 2.25
CA ARG A 672 -3.22 -29.38 2.87
C ARG A 672 -4.72 -29.40 2.53
N GLU A 673 -5.41 -28.26 2.66
CA GLU A 673 -6.83 -28.17 2.35
C GLU A 673 -7.14 -28.51 0.89
N HIS A 674 -6.38 -27.92 -0.05
CA HIS A 674 -6.54 -28.18 -1.48
C HIS A 674 -6.21 -29.64 -1.83
N ARG A 675 -5.19 -30.24 -1.21
CA ARG A 675 -4.84 -31.65 -1.40
C ARG A 675 -5.95 -32.57 -0.91
N ALA A 676 -6.51 -32.31 0.27
CA ALA A 676 -7.60 -33.08 0.84
C ALA A 676 -8.83 -33.08 -0.08
N GLU A 677 -9.18 -31.91 -0.60
CA GLU A 677 -10.31 -31.76 -1.52
C GLU A 677 -10.05 -32.44 -2.86
N ALA A 678 -8.85 -32.27 -3.43
CA ALA A 678 -8.48 -32.93 -4.68
C ALA A 678 -8.53 -34.46 -4.56
N ALA A 679 -8.05 -35.02 -3.45
CA ALA A 679 -8.10 -36.46 -3.19
C ALA A 679 -9.54 -36.98 -3.08
N ARG A 680 -10.43 -36.26 -2.38
CA ARG A 680 -11.87 -36.60 -2.32
C ARG A 680 -12.52 -36.56 -3.70
N GLN A 681 -12.29 -35.50 -4.46
CA GLN A 681 -12.84 -35.35 -5.81
C GLN A 681 -12.31 -36.41 -6.78
N ALA A 682 -11.04 -36.83 -6.62
CA ALA A 682 -10.44 -37.87 -7.45
C ALA A 682 -11.16 -39.22 -7.35
N GLU A 683 -11.82 -39.53 -6.22
CA GLU A 683 -12.58 -40.78 -6.06
C GLU A 683 -13.74 -40.89 -7.05
N THR A 684 -14.27 -39.74 -7.51
CA THR A 684 -15.35 -39.68 -8.51
C THR A 684 -14.87 -39.88 -9.95
N LEU A 685 -13.55 -39.86 -10.20
CA LEU A 685 -13.00 -40.08 -11.54
C LEU A 685 -13.21 -41.52 -11.99
N PRO A 686 -13.69 -41.76 -13.23
CA PRO A 686 -13.94 -43.11 -13.73
C PRO A 686 -12.65 -43.87 -14.07
N ASP A 687 -11.59 -43.18 -14.48
CA ASP A 687 -10.30 -43.78 -14.86
C ASP A 687 -9.41 -44.02 -13.62
N PRO A 688 -9.09 -45.29 -13.29
CA PRO A 688 -8.24 -45.62 -12.15
C PRO A 688 -6.81 -45.07 -12.27
N VAL A 689 -6.29 -44.88 -13.48
CA VAL A 689 -4.95 -44.31 -13.71
C VAL A 689 -4.96 -42.81 -13.38
N GLN A 690 -5.98 -42.07 -13.81
CA GLN A 690 -6.10 -40.65 -13.48
C GLN A 690 -6.32 -40.42 -11.98
N ARG A 691 -7.13 -41.27 -11.35
CA ARG A 691 -7.29 -41.26 -9.89
C ARG A 691 -5.95 -41.47 -9.18
N ALA A 692 -5.18 -42.46 -9.61
CA ALA A 692 -3.85 -42.73 -9.06
C ALA A 692 -2.89 -41.55 -9.24
N ARG A 693 -2.90 -40.89 -10.40
CA ARG A 693 -2.10 -39.69 -10.66
C ARG A 693 -2.46 -38.55 -9.72
N VAL A 694 -3.74 -38.21 -9.55
CA VAL A 694 -4.14 -37.12 -8.65
C VAL A 694 -3.78 -37.42 -7.20
N VAL A 695 -4.12 -38.63 -6.72
CA VAL A 695 -3.87 -39.02 -5.32
C VAL A 695 -2.37 -39.13 -5.01
N GLY A 696 -1.57 -39.60 -5.97
CA GLY A 696 -0.12 -39.76 -5.83
C GLY A 696 0.71 -38.51 -6.16
N SER A 697 0.12 -37.47 -6.74
CA SER A 697 0.83 -36.27 -7.25
C SER A 697 1.11 -35.25 -6.15
N PHE A 698 1.83 -35.65 -5.09
CA PHE A 698 2.30 -34.74 -4.05
C PHE A 698 3.82 -34.86 -3.88
N ASP A 699 4.53 -34.26 -4.83
CA ASP A 699 5.99 -34.38 -4.92
C ASP A 699 6.69 -33.32 -4.05
N VAL A 700 6.31 -33.23 -2.77
CA VAL A 700 6.81 -32.23 -1.83
C VAL A 700 7.66 -32.90 -0.75
N PRO A 701 8.88 -32.40 -0.47
CA PRO A 701 9.72 -32.92 0.60
C PRO A 701 9.05 -32.86 1.98
N ALA A 702 9.20 -33.92 2.77
CA ALA A 702 8.75 -33.96 4.16
C ALA A 702 9.93 -34.15 5.13
N LEU A 703 10.06 -33.23 6.08
CA LEU A 703 11.17 -33.24 7.04
C LEU A 703 10.81 -33.91 8.37
N TRP A 704 9.55 -33.81 8.80
CA TRP A 704 9.12 -34.18 10.17
C TRP A 704 8.25 -35.45 10.21
N THR A 705 8.39 -36.23 11.29
CA THR A 705 7.68 -37.51 11.48
C THR A 705 6.27 -37.37 12.01
N THR A 706 5.97 -36.30 12.74
CA THR A 706 4.62 -36.06 13.26
C THR A 706 3.80 -35.37 12.16
N PRO A 707 2.66 -35.95 11.74
CA PRO A 707 1.76 -35.28 10.81
C PRO A 707 1.17 -34.01 11.44
N ASP A 708 0.87 -33.02 10.61
CA ASP A 708 0.20 -31.79 11.07
C ASP A 708 -1.31 -32.01 11.32
N ASP A 709 -1.88 -33.07 10.72
CA ASP A 709 -3.28 -33.50 10.88
C ASP A 709 -3.36 -35.02 10.69
N ASP A 710 -3.51 -35.74 11.80
CA ASP A 710 -3.55 -37.21 11.81
C ASP A 710 -4.78 -37.76 11.08
N ALA A 711 -5.93 -37.10 11.19
CA ALA A 711 -7.17 -37.54 10.58
C ALA A 711 -7.11 -37.39 9.04
N LEU A 712 -6.57 -36.27 8.58
CA LEU A 712 -6.35 -36.04 7.15
C LEU A 712 -5.31 -37.02 6.59
N SER A 713 -4.21 -37.23 7.30
CA SER A 713 -3.15 -38.16 6.86
C SER A 713 -3.69 -39.59 6.74
N ALA A 714 -4.49 -40.06 7.71
CA ALA A 714 -5.16 -41.34 7.64
C ALA A 714 -6.13 -41.44 6.43
N THR A 715 -6.86 -40.36 6.15
CA THR A 715 -7.77 -40.29 4.99
C THR A 715 -7.03 -40.39 3.67
N LEU A 716 -5.92 -39.64 3.51
CA LEU A 716 -5.08 -39.66 2.31
C LEU A 716 -4.41 -41.03 2.11
N ALA A 717 -3.87 -41.63 3.17
CA ALA A 717 -3.31 -42.98 3.12
C ALA A 717 -4.33 -44.03 2.67
N ALA A 718 -5.56 -43.94 3.20
CA ALA A 718 -6.66 -44.83 2.84
C ALA A 718 -7.09 -44.63 1.38
N SER A 719 -7.15 -43.38 0.90
CA SER A 719 -7.45 -43.06 -0.49
C SER A 719 -6.38 -43.62 -1.44
N ALA A 720 -5.09 -43.47 -1.09
CA ALA A 720 -3.98 -44.03 -1.86
C ALA A 720 -4.02 -45.57 -1.91
N ALA A 721 -4.33 -46.23 -0.79
CA ALA A 721 -4.48 -47.69 -0.75
C ALA A 721 -5.66 -48.19 -1.62
N ARG A 722 -6.78 -47.47 -1.64
CA ARG A 722 -7.91 -47.76 -2.54
C ARG A 722 -7.52 -47.60 -4.01
N ALA A 723 -6.89 -46.48 -4.36
CA ALA A 723 -6.41 -46.23 -5.73
C ALA A 723 -5.42 -47.32 -6.20
N LEU A 724 -4.52 -47.74 -5.30
CA LEU A 724 -3.53 -48.79 -5.56
C LEU A 724 -4.16 -50.15 -5.89
N THR A 725 -5.29 -50.47 -5.26
CA THR A 725 -6.01 -51.73 -5.49
C THR A 725 -6.62 -51.80 -6.89
N SER A 726 -7.09 -50.67 -7.41
CA SER A 726 -7.71 -50.58 -8.74
C SER A 726 -6.73 -50.31 -9.90
N LEU A 727 -5.46 -50.03 -9.59
CA LEU A 727 -4.46 -49.64 -10.59
C LEU A 727 -3.91 -50.88 -11.33
N PRO A 728 -3.90 -50.90 -12.69
CA PRO A 728 -3.31 -52.01 -13.43
C PRO A 728 -1.80 -52.12 -13.17
N ALA A 729 -1.29 -53.36 -13.09
CA ALA A 729 0.11 -53.63 -12.73
C ALA A 729 1.16 -53.04 -13.69
N THR A 730 0.76 -52.69 -14.92
CA THR A 730 1.61 -52.04 -15.93
C THR A 730 1.97 -50.59 -15.57
N HIS A 731 1.18 -49.90 -14.74
CA HIS A 731 1.38 -48.50 -14.34
C HIS A 731 2.32 -48.39 -13.14
N ARG A 732 3.59 -48.77 -13.34
CA ARG A 732 4.58 -48.89 -12.27
C ARG A 732 4.95 -47.55 -11.62
N ALA A 733 5.00 -46.45 -12.39
CA ALA A 733 5.30 -45.13 -11.87
C ALA A 733 4.19 -44.63 -10.92
N GLU A 734 2.93 -44.67 -11.38
CA GLU A 734 1.77 -44.31 -10.54
C GLU A 734 1.68 -45.21 -9.30
N ARG A 735 2.01 -46.50 -9.42
CA ARG A 735 2.08 -47.43 -8.28
C ARG A 735 3.09 -46.96 -7.23
N ALA A 736 4.28 -46.53 -7.65
CA ALA A 736 5.31 -46.04 -6.75
C ALA A 736 4.88 -44.74 -6.05
N HIS A 737 4.28 -43.77 -6.78
CA HIS A 737 3.75 -42.54 -6.16
C HIS A 737 2.68 -42.82 -5.09
N LEU A 738 1.78 -43.79 -5.32
CA LEU A 738 0.79 -44.19 -4.32
C LEU A 738 1.44 -44.85 -3.09
N LEU A 739 2.47 -45.67 -3.29
CA LEU A 739 3.23 -46.29 -2.19
C LEU A 739 4.02 -45.27 -1.38
N VAL A 740 4.64 -44.28 -2.05
CA VAL A 740 5.26 -43.12 -1.39
C VAL A 740 4.22 -42.37 -0.57
N THR A 741 3.05 -42.10 -1.15
CA THR A 741 1.96 -41.43 -0.44
C THR A 741 1.56 -42.20 0.82
N ILE A 742 1.33 -43.52 0.73
CA ILE A 742 1.02 -44.35 1.91
C ILE A 742 2.14 -44.25 2.96
N ALA A 743 3.41 -44.33 2.54
CA ALA A 743 4.55 -44.28 3.43
C ALA A 743 4.75 -42.90 4.09
N MET A 744 4.48 -41.82 3.36
CA MET A 744 4.60 -40.45 3.85
C MET A 744 3.39 -40.00 4.67
N GLU A 745 2.20 -40.55 4.46
CA GLU A 745 1.04 -40.23 5.31
C GLU A 745 1.01 -41.08 6.58
N ARG A 746 1.65 -42.26 6.56
CA ARG A 746 1.85 -43.13 7.73
C ARG A 746 3.30 -43.11 8.19
N ARG A 747 3.79 -41.92 8.51
CA ARG A 747 5.16 -41.71 9.04
C ARG A 747 5.27 -42.36 10.41
N ALA A 748 6.45 -42.85 10.78
CA ALA A 748 6.68 -43.46 12.09
C ALA A 748 5.70 -44.62 12.45
N ASP A 749 5.21 -45.36 11.44
CA ASP A 749 4.19 -46.40 11.64
C ASP A 749 4.75 -47.65 12.36
N PRO A 750 4.21 -48.02 13.53
CA PRO A 750 4.67 -49.19 14.27
C PRO A 750 4.34 -50.53 13.58
N THR A 751 3.39 -50.56 12.63
CA THR A 751 2.88 -51.79 11.97
C THR A 751 3.77 -52.30 10.83
N ARG A 752 4.84 -51.58 10.48
CA ARG A 752 5.77 -51.86 9.35
C ARG A 752 5.17 -51.72 7.94
N GLU A 753 3.87 -51.52 7.78
CA GLU A 753 3.21 -51.38 6.46
C GLU A 753 3.80 -50.22 5.65
N ALA A 754 3.94 -49.05 6.27
CA ALA A 754 4.55 -47.87 5.65
C ALA A 754 6.01 -48.09 5.24
N SER A 755 6.78 -48.81 6.07
CA SER A 755 8.18 -49.16 5.79
C SER A 755 8.31 -50.10 4.58
N GLN A 756 7.39 -51.06 4.44
CA GLN A 756 7.34 -51.95 3.27
C GLN A 756 6.94 -51.19 2.01
N ALA A 757 5.94 -50.30 2.11
CA ALA A 757 5.54 -49.45 0.99
C ALA A 757 6.70 -48.56 0.48
N ALA A 758 7.46 -47.95 1.40
CA ALA A 758 8.63 -47.15 1.04
C ALA A 758 9.72 -47.98 0.32
N ARG A 759 9.99 -49.21 0.75
CA ARG A 759 10.97 -50.11 0.11
C ARG A 759 10.51 -50.58 -1.27
N GLU A 760 9.22 -50.86 -1.41
CA GLU A 760 8.62 -51.21 -2.70
C GLU A 760 8.72 -50.04 -3.68
N ALA A 761 8.37 -48.83 -3.25
CA ALA A 761 8.49 -47.62 -4.04
C ALA A 761 9.94 -47.38 -4.50
N GLU A 762 10.90 -47.49 -3.57
CA GLU A 762 12.34 -47.36 -3.87
C GLU A 762 12.79 -48.34 -4.94
N ARG A 763 12.41 -49.63 -4.82
CA ARG A 763 12.77 -50.64 -5.81
C ARG A 763 12.16 -50.36 -7.18
N ILE A 764 10.92 -49.91 -7.23
CA ILE A 764 10.26 -49.51 -8.48
C ILE A 764 10.99 -48.30 -9.08
N ALA A 765 11.25 -47.26 -8.30
CA ALA A 765 11.95 -46.05 -8.74
C ALA A 765 13.32 -46.37 -9.35
N ARG A 766 14.14 -47.18 -8.67
CA ARG A 766 15.44 -47.66 -9.18
C ARG A 766 15.29 -48.42 -10.49
N SER A 767 14.27 -49.28 -10.61
CA SER A 767 14.04 -50.05 -11.84
C SER A 767 13.57 -49.19 -13.03
N LEU A 768 12.94 -48.04 -12.76
CA LEU A 768 12.49 -47.09 -13.76
C LEU A 768 13.57 -46.05 -14.12
N ALA A 769 14.66 -45.97 -13.35
CA ALA A 769 15.70 -44.95 -13.47
C ALA A 769 15.13 -43.52 -13.40
N ASP A 770 14.09 -43.30 -12.59
CA ASP A 770 13.44 -42.01 -12.40
C ASP A 770 14.03 -41.30 -11.16
N PRO A 771 14.80 -40.22 -11.32
CA PRO A 771 15.46 -39.53 -10.19
C PRO A 771 14.48 -38.82 -9.26
N THR A 772 13.36 -38.30 -9.78
CA THR A 772 12.32 -37.62 -8.98
C THR A 772 11.65 -38.63 -8.06
N LEU A 773 11.23 -39.76 -8.64
CA LEU A 773 10.58 -40.84 -7.90
C LEU A 773 11.54 -41.50 -6.90
N LEU A 774 12.83 -41.58 -7.23
CA LEU A 774 13.86 -42.08 -6.32
C LEU A 774 14.06 -41.13 -5.14
N ALA A 775 14.15 -39.81 -5.37
CA ALA A 775 14.26 -38.81 -4.31
C ALA A 775 13.08 -38.87 -3.34
N LEU A 776 11.85 -38.96 -3.87
CA LEU A 776 10.63 -39.17 -3.09
C LEU A 776 10.66 -40.46 -2.27
N SER A 777 11.09 -41.56 -2.90
CA SER A 777 11.18 -42.86 -2.23
C SER A 777 12.22 -42.85 -1.11
N LEU A 778 13.38 -42.22 -1.31
CA LEU A 778 14.40 -42.06 -0.28
C LEU A 778 13.91 -41.19 0.89
N ASN A 779 13.16 -40.11 0.62
CA ASN A 779 12.53 -39.33 1.67
C ASN A 779 11.49 -40.15 2.45
N ALA A 780 10.65 -40.93 1.76
CA ALA A 780 9.72 -41.86 2.41
C ALA A 780 10.46 -42.91 3.25
N ARG A 781 11.59 -43.45 2.78
CA ARG A 781 12.44 -44.38 3.54
C ARG A 781 13.02 -43.74 4.80
N TYR A 782 13.48 -42.50 4.71
CA TYR A 782 14.00 -41.73 5.84
C TYR A 782 12.98 -41.63 6.98
N LEU A 783 11.72 -41.29 6.66
CA LEU A 783 10.64 -41.12 7.66
C LEU A 783 10.26 -42.42 8.39
N GLN A 784 10.78 -43.57 7.95
CA GLN A 784 10.53 -44.90 8.55
C GLN A 784 11.72 -45.39 9.41
N THR A 785 12.74 -44.56 9.61
CA THR A 785 13.96 -44.90 10.37
C THR A 785 13.90 -44.56 11.87
N PHE A 786 12.72 -44.23 12.41
CA PHE A 786 12.54 -43.84 13.81
C PHE A 786 11.95 -44.95 14.71
N HIS A 787 11.82 -46.17 14.17
CA HIS A 787 11.24 -47.32 14.85
C HIS A 787 12.07 -47.87 16.03
N ARG A 788 13.31 -47.39 16.22
CA ARG A 788 14.17 -47.62 17.41
C ARG A 788 15.26 -46.56 17.48
N ALA A 789 15.89 -46.42 18.64
CA ALA A 789 17.07 -45.58 18.83
C ALA A 789 18.28 -46.12 18.04
N GLY A 790 19.29 -45.28 17.78
CA GLY A 790 20.58 -45.73 17.25
C GLY A 790 20.65 -45.83 15.73
N LEU A 791 19.79 -45.10 15.03
CA LEU A 791 19.66 -45.14 13.57
C LEU A 791 20.18 -43.88 12.86
N ALA A 792 20.87 -42.97 13.57
CA ALA A 792 21.47 -41.79 12.96
C ALA A 792 22.46 -42.12 11.82
N PRO A 793 23.29 -43.19 11.89
CA PRO A 793 24.16 -43.58 10.76
C PRO A 793 23.37 -44.00 9.51
N ALA A 794 22.26 -44.73 9.70
CA ALA A 794 21.40 -45.15 8.58
C ALA A 794 20.67 -43.94 7.95
N ARG A 795 20.23 -43.00 8.80
CA ARG A 795 19.64 -41.72 8.37
C ARG A 795 20.64 -40.88 7.56
N ARG A 796 21.89 -40.81 8.01
CA ARG A 796 22.98 -40.14 7.29
C ARG A 796 23.19 -40.77 5.91
N SER A 797 23.31 -42.09 5.82
CA SER A 797 23.51 -42.78 4.53
C SER A 797 22.37 -42.54 3.53
N LEU A 798 21.12 -42.56 3.98
CA LEU A 798 19.97 -42.22 3.12
C LEU A 798 19.99 -40.76 2.66
N ALA A 799 20.42 -39.84 3.52
CA ALA A 799 20.51 -38.43 3.19
C ALA A 799 21.68 -38.11 2.24
N GLU A 800 22.82 -38.81 2.38
CA GLU A 800 23.95 -38.75 1.44
C GLU A 800 23.53 -39.24 0.05
N GLU A 801 22.82 -40.38 -0.02
CA GLU A 801 22.30 -40.88 -1.29
C GLU A 801 21.26 -39.92 -1.92
N LEU A 802 20.37 -39.35 -1.11
CA LEU A 802 19.41 -38.36 -1.60
C LEU A 802 20.13 -37.13 -2.17
N LEU A 803 21.22 -36.68 -1.54
CA LEU A 803 22.04 -35.58 -2.03
C LEU A 803 22.72 -35.94 -3.36
N GLU A 804 23.26 -37.14 -3.50
CA GLU A 804 23.85 -37.62 -4.75
C GLU A 804 22.84 -37.61 -5.90
N VAL A 805 21.62 -38.12 -5.68
CA VAL A 805 20.55 -38.16 -6.68
C VAL A 805 20.11 -36.75 -7.12
N THR A 806 20.10 -35.80 -6.20
CA THR A 806 19.50 -34.46 -6.43
C THR A 806 20.51 -33.42 -6.89
N SER A 807 21.78 -33.51 -6.49
CA SER A 807 22.82 -32.51 -6.77
C SER A 807 23.10 -32.26 -8.26
N ALA A 808 22.79 -33.22 -9.13
CA ALA A 808 22.95 -33.11 -10.58
C ALA A 808 21.65 -32.69 -11.31
N GLN A 809 20.55 -32.46 -10.60
CA GLN A 809 19.21 -32.27 -11.18
C GLN A 809 18.64 -30.88 -10.84
N PRO A 810 18.65 -29.92 -11.79
CA PRO A 810 18.15 -28.57 -11.57
C PRO A 810 16.67 -28.49 -11.11
N ASP A 811 15.87 -29.49 -11.47
CA ASP A 811 14.43 -29.53 -11.16
C ASP A 811 14.14 -30.09 -9.74
N LEU A 812 15.16 -30.56 -9.00
CA LEU A 812 15.01 -31.23 -7.70
C LEU A 812 15.62 -30.44 -6.52
N VAL A 813 15.80 -29.13 -6.67
CA VAL A 813 16.41 -28.27 -5.64
C VAL A 813 15.73 -28.39 -4.27
N ALA A 814 14.41 -28.54 -4.23
CA ALA A 814 13.68 -28.72 -2.97
C ALA A 814 14.11 -30.01 -2.23
N PHE A 815 14.41 -31.09 -2.96
CA PHE A 815 14.93 -32.33 -2.40
C PHE A 815 16.44 -32.25 -2.08
N GLU A 816 17.22 -31.47 -2.81
CA GLU A 816 18.63 -31.17 -2.45
C GLU A 816 18.70 -30.41 -1.11
N VAL A 817 17.85 -29.41 -0.93
CA VAL A 817 17.68 -28.69 0.33
C VAL A 817 17.26 -29.64 1.45
N LEU A 818 16.28 -30.51 1.21
CA LEU A 818 15.89 -31.54 2.16
C LEU A 818 17.10 -32.40 2.55
N ALA A 819 17.86 -32.92 1.58
CA ALA A 819 19.04 -33.75 1.84
C ALA A 819 20.03 -33.06 2.78
N HIS A 820 20.31 -31.78 2.55
CA HIS A 820 21.13 -30.98 3.46
C HIS A 820 20.52 -30.84 4.87
N LEU A 821 19.22 -30.60 5.00
CA LEU A 821 18.56 -30.55 6.32
C LEU A 821 18.61 -31.91 7.05
N LEU A 822 18.44 -33.02 6.33
CA LEU A 822 18.58 -34.37 6.90
C LEU A 822 20.02 -34.67 7.33
N LEU A 823 21.01 -34.14 6.61
CA LEU A 823 22.42 -34.25 6.98
C LEU A 823 22.77 -33.37 8.17
N VAL A 824 22.14 -32.19 8.34
CA VAL A 824 22.23 -31.41 9.59
C VAL A 824 21.73 -32.24 10.76
N GLN A 825 20.54 -32.84 10.64
CA GLN A 825 19.92 -33.67 11.68
C GLN A 825 20.80 -34.87 12.06
N SER A 826 21.24 -35.63 11.07
CA SER A 826 22.02 -36.86 11.29
C SER A 826 23.43 -36.57 11.79
N SER A 827 24.07 -35.52 11.28
CA SER A 827 25.42 -35.11 11.73
C SER A 827 25.39 -34.52 13.14
N ALA A 828 24.35 -33.74 13.49
CA ALA A 828 24.15 -33.27 14.86
C ALA A 828 23.95 -34.44 15.84
N ALA A 829 23.14 -35.44 15.47
CA ALA A 829 22.97 -36.66 16.27
C ALA A 829 24.28 -37.41 16.52
N LEU A 830 25.19 -37.43 15.54
CA LEU A 830 26.50 -38.10 15.62
C LEU A 830 27.63 -37.22 16.21
N ALA A 831 27.28 -36.03 16.74
CA ALA A 831 28.24 -35.05 17.26
C ALA A 831 29.29 -34.58 16.23
N ASP A 832 28.94 -34.59 14.94
CA ASP A 832 29.75 -34.10 13.80
C ASP A 832 29.29 -32.68 13.43
N LEU A 833 29.62 -31.72 14.29
CA LEU A 833 29.20 -30.33 14.14
C LEU A 833 29.78 -29.64 12.89
N PRO A 834 31.04 -29.87 12.47
CA PRO A 834 31.56 -29.27 11.24
C PRO A 834 30.78 -29.69 9.98
N ALA A 835 30.39 -30.97 9.87
CA ALA A 835 29.54 -31.42 8.76
C ALA A 835 28.15 -30.79 8.83
N ALA A 836 27.55 -30.72 10.02
CA ALA A 836 26.26 -30.07 10.21
C ALA A 836 26.30 -28.56 9.86
N ASP A 837 27.36 -27.84 10.27
CA ASP A 837 27.58 -26.43 9.95
C ASP A 837 27.70 -26.22 8.41
N HIS A 838 28.43 -27.09 7.72
CA HIS A 838 28.55 -27.08 6.26
C HIS A 838 27.18 -27.24 5.57
N HIS A 839 26.41 -28.27 5.96
CA HIS A 839 25.11 -28.53 5.35
C HIS A 839 24.06 -27.45 5.67
N ALA A 840 24.09 -26.88 6.87
CA ALA A 840 23.22 -25.75 7.21
C ALA A 840 23.53 -24.50 6.36
N ALA A 841 24.80 -24.25 6.05
CA ALA A 841 25.20 -23.16 5.15
C ALA A 841 24.76 -23.43 3.70
N ARG A 842 24.92 -24.67 3.21
CA ARG A 842 24.48 -25.07 1.87
C ARG A 842 22.96 -24.98 1.70
N ALA A 843 22.18 -25.46 2.68
CA ALA A 843 20.72 -25.35 2.68
C ALA A 843 20.26 -23.89 2.59
N ASN A 844 20.86 -22.99 3.39
CA ASN A 844 20.54 -21.55 3.36
C ASN A 844 20.88 -20.90 2.01
N HIS A 845 22.02 -21.25 1.42
CA HIS A 845 22.43 -20.70 0.12
C HIS A 845 21.46 -21.07 -0.99
N LEU A 846 21.09 -22.36 -1.08
CA LEU A 846 20.10 -22.85 -2.04
C LEU A 846 18.73 -22.24 -1.80
N ALA A 847 18.32 -22.12 -0.53
CA ALA A 847 17.03 -21.53 -0.15
C ALA A 847 16.93 -20.05 -0.56
N THR A 848 17.99 -19.27 -0.31
CA THR A 848 18.03 -17.85 -0.68
C THR A 848 17.98 -17.67 -2.20
N ARG A 849 18.70 -18.50 -2.94
CA ARG A 849 18.75 -18.42 -4.41
C ARG A 849 17.42 -18.78 -5.08
N ASN A 850 16.63 -19.66 -4.47
CA ASN A 850 15.40 -20.21 -5.05
C ASN A 850 14.14 -19.78 -4.28
N ASP A 851 14.25 -18.77 -3.41
CA ASP A 851 13.14 -18.18 -2.67
C ASP A 851 12.31 -19.22 -1.87
N LEU A 852 13.01 -20.02 -1.06
CA LEU A 852 12.43 -21.10 -0.24
C LEU A 852 12.40 -20.68 1.25
N PRO A 853 11.34 -19.99 1.71
CA PRO A 853 11.31 -19.35 3.04
C PRO A 853 11.29 -20.33 4.20
N LEU A 854 10.86 -21.58 3.98
CA LEU A 854 10.73 -22.59 5.04
C LEU A 854 12.06 -23.11 5.60
N VAL A 855 13.20 -22.82 4.95
CA VAL A 855 14.51 -23.39 5.33
C VAL A 855 15.15 -22.65 6.50
N THR A 856 15.06 -21.32 6.48
CA THR A 856 15.72 -20.45 7.45
C THR A 856 15.34 -20.79 8.90
N PRO A 857 14.05 -20.98 9.25
CA PRO A 857 13.65 -21.38 10.61
C PRO A 857 14.38 -22.63 11.12
N PHE A 858 14.53 -23.68 10.30
CA PHE A 858 15.24 -24.89 10.72
C PHE A 858 16.73 -24.64 10.98
N THR A 859 17.38 -23.88 10.12
CA THR A 859 18.81 -23.58 10.28
C THR A 859 19.10 -22.61 11.43
N ASP A 860 18.17 -21.70 11.74
CA ASP A 860 18.27 -20.81 12.91
C ASP A 860 18.14 -21.58 14.23
N TRP A 861 17.20 -22.52 14.28
CA TRP A 861 17.09 -23.44 15.41
C TRP A 861 18.32 -24.34 15.54
N TYR A 862 18.89 -24.79 14.43
CA TYR A 862 20.19 -25.49 14.45
C TYR A 862 21.32 -24.61 15.00
N ARG A 863 21.40 -23.31 14.66
CA ARG A 863 22.39 -22.38 15.24
C ARG A 863 22.22 -22.26 16.76
N ALA A 864 20.98 -22.24 17.25
CA ALA A 864 20.71 -22.25 18.68
C ALA A 864 21.14 -23.57 19.35
N LEU A 865 20.85 -24.72 18.72
CA LEU A 865 21.34 -26.03 19.14
C LEU A 865 22.87 -26.10 19.17
N ARG A 866 23.54 -25.59 18.16
CA ARG A 866 25.00 -25.52 18.05
C ARG A 866 25.62 -24.76 19.24
N LEU A 867 25.01 -23.65 19.66
CA LEU A 867 25.42 -22.90 20.85
C LEU A 867 25.16 -23.70 22.14
N ALA A 868 24.04 -24.43 22.21
CA ALA A 868 23.72 -25.28 23.35
C ALA A 868 24.74 -26.41 23.52
N LEU A 869 25.05 -27.13 22.44
CA LEU A 869 25.99 -28.26 22.42
C LEU A 869 27.43 -27.85 22.76
N THR A 870 27.82 -26.60 22.47
CA THR A 870 29.15 -26.06 22.83
C THR A 870 29.22 -25.43 24.22
N GLY A 871 28.15 -25.51 25.00
CA GLY A 871 28.11 -24.98 26.37
C GLY A 871 27.94 -23.47 26.48
N ARG A 872 27.59 -22.76 25.39
CA ARG A 872 27.33 -21.31 25.38
C ARG A 872 25.89 -21.00 25.79
N ARG A 873 25.49 -21.45 26.99
CA ARG A 873 24.08 -21.50 27.46
C ARG A 873 23.31 -20.18 27.31
N THR A 874 23.84 -19.06 27.78
CA THR A 874 23.14 -17.75 27.69
C THR A 874 22.91 -17.31 26.24
N LYS A 875 23.88 -17.56 25.35
CA LYS A 875 23.73 -17.25 23.92
C LYS A 875 22.74 -18.20 23.25
N ALA A 876 22.74 -19.48 23.65
CA ALA A 876 21.78 -20.47 23.15
C ALA A 876 20.34 -20.12 23.56
N GLU A 877 20.11 -19.70 24.81
CA GLU A 877 18.80 -19.23 25.27
C GLU A 877 18.30 -18.06 24.41
N ALA A 878 19.12 -17.03 24.24
CA ALA A 878 18.74 -15.87 23.42
C ALA A 878 18.44 -16.28 21.96
N ALA A 879 19.25 -17.18 21.39
CA ALA A 879 19.06 -17.68 20.04
C ALA A 879 17.75 -18.48 19.88
N TYR A 880 17.43 -19.39 20.81
CA TYR A 880 16.16 -20.12 20.78
C TYR A 880 14.94 -19.20 20.87
N ARG A 881 14.98 -18.21 21.76
CA ARG A 881 13.90 -17.22 21.89
C ARG A 881 13.74 -16.38 20.63
N ALA A 882 14.84 -16.02 19.97
CA ALA A 882 14.83 -15.26 18.71
C ALA A 882 14.31 -16.09 17.52
N ALA A 883 14.65 -17.39 17.46
CA ALA A 883 14.24 -18.27 16.37
C ALA A 883 12.80 -18.80 16.49
N ALA A 884 12.22 -18.82 17.70
CA ALA A 884 10.91 -19.40 17.95
C ALA A 884 9.74 -18.77 17.15
N PRO A 885 9.61 -17.42 17.06
CA PRO A 885 8.49 -16.81 16.32
C PRO A 885 8.44 -17.20 14.84
N ALA A 886 9.61 -17.28 14.19
CA ALA A 886 9.71 -17.65 12.78
C ALA A 886 9.23 -19.09 12.53
N LEU A 887 9.55 -20.02 13.44
CA LEU A 887 9.08 -21.42 13.35
C LEU A 887 7.57 -21.54 13.65
N THR A 888 7.03 -20.75 14.59
CA THR A 888 5.58 -20.73 14.84
C THR A 888 4.81 -20.20 13.62
N ALA A 889 5.37 -19.22 12.91
CA ALA A 889 4.77 -18.60 11.73
C ALA A 889 4.71 -19.53 10.50
N THR A 890 5.46 -20.65 10.47
CA THR A 890 5.39 -21.61 9.33
C THR A 890 4.15 -22.51 9.37
N HIS A 891 3.26 -22.37 10.36
CA HIS A 891 2.05 -23.17 10.52
C HIS A 891 2.28 -24.69 10.49
N LEU A 892 3.35 -25.17 11.16
CA LEU A 892 3.69 -26.58 11.38
C LEU A 892 3.24 -27.05 12.79
N PRO A 893 1.95 -27.34 13.02
CA PRO A 893 1.44 -27.73 14.34
C PRO A 893 2.02 -29.08 14.83
N GLY A 894 2.51 -29.95 13.94
CA GLY A 894 3.18 -31.19 14.34
C GLY A 894 4.58 -30.99 14.96
N LEU A 895 5.14 -29.77 14.86
CA LEU A 895 6.50 -29.45 15.28
C LEU A 895 6.58 -28.33 16.34
N ALA A 896 5.91 -27.20 16.10
CA ALA A 896 6.14 -25.98 16.88
C ALA A 896 5.64 -26.02 18.34
N PRO A 897 4.47 -26.59 18.66
CA PRO A 897 3.92 -26.56 20.02
C PRO A 897 4.84 -27.17 21.08
N GLY A 898 5.14 -26.39 22.12
CA GLY A 898 5.98 -26.78 23.26
C GLY A 898 7.47 -27.01 22.99
N LEU A 899 7.95 -26.79 21.75
CA LEU A 899 9.36 -27.00 21.40
C LEU A 899 10.30 -26.01 22.09
N LEU A 900 9.92 -24.72 22.19
CA LEU A 900 10.71 -23.71 22.89
C LEU A 900 10.85 -24.06 24.38
N SER A 901 9.76 -24.44 25.03
CA SER A 901 9.79 -24.83 26.44
C SER A 901 10.70 -26.04 26.65
N LEU A 902 10.66 -27.00 25.73
CA LEU A 902 11.55 -28.16 25.74
C LEU A 902 13.02 -27.76 25.56
N ALA A 903 13.34 -26.90 24.59
CA ALA A 903 14.70 -26.43 24.36
C ALA A 903 15.27 -25.67 25.56
N LEU A 904 14.50 -24.76 26.16
CA LEU A 904 14.90 -24.04 27.37
C LEU A 904 15.06 -24.98 28.57
N HIS A 905 14.24 -26.03 28.67
CA HIS A 905 14.40 -27.07 29.68
C HIS A 905 15.72 -27.82 29.55
N THR A 906 16.16 -28.12 28.32
CA THR A 906 17.48 -28.76 28.10
C THR A 906 18.67 -27.88 28.50
N LEU A 907 18.45 -26.57 28.64
CA LEU A 907 19.45 -25.60 29.11
C LEU A 907 19.39 -25.33 30.62
N ASP A 908 18.50 -26.02 31.36
CA ASP A 908 18.18 -25.76 32.77
C ASP A 908 17.68 -24.32 33.04
N VAL A 909 17.02 -23.68 32.06
CA VAL A 909 16.47 -22.33 32.19
C VAL A 909 15.08 -22.39 32.88
N PRO A 910 14.88 -21.72 34.03
CA PRO A 910 13.59 -21.69 34.71
C PRO A 910 12.52 -20.99 33.85
N GLN A 911 11.30 -21.55 33.85
CA GLN A 911 10.17 -20.99 33.11
C GLN A 911 8.97 -20.83 34.07
N PRO A 912 8.34 -19.64 34.15
CA PRO A 912 7.24 -19.39 35.09
C PRO A 912 5.96 -20.16 34.74
N ALA A 913 5.70 -20.39 33.44
CA ALA A 913 4.57 -21.18 32.95
C ALA A 913 4.95 -21.86 31.61
N PRO A 914 5.72 -22.95 31.64
CA PRO A 914 6.14 -23.64 30.41
C PRO A 914 4.94 -24.27 29.69
N ASP A 915 4.81 -23.99 28.39
CA ASP A 915 3.92 -24.74 27.51
C ASP A 915 4.63 -26.02 27.06
N TRP A 916 4.28 -27.16 27.65
CA TRP A 916 4.89 -28.44 27.29
C TRP A 916 4.22 -29.13 26.10
N ALA A 917 3.01 -28.69 25.71
CA ALA A 917 2.18 -29.35 24.70
C ALA A 917 2.23 -30.90 24.80
N ALA A 918 2.51 -31.59 23.70
CA ALA A 918 2.62 -33.06 23.64
C ALA A 918 3.78 -33.63 24.50
N ASN A 919 4.75 -32.82 24.93
CA ASN A 919 5.91 -33.27 25.71
C ASN A 919 5.66 -33.29 27.23
N ARG A 920 4.47 -32.88 27.69
CA ARG A 920 4.12 -32.81 29.11
C ARG A 920 4.37 -34.11 29.89
N PRO A 921 4.03 -35.31 29.39
CA PRO A 921 4.19 -36.56 30.14
C PRO A 921 5.63 -36.89 30.54
N TRP A 922 6.63 -36.40 29.78
CA TRP A 922 8.05 -36.67 30.03
C TRP A 922 8.78 -35.53 30.75
N THR A 923 8.14 -34.36 30.90
CA THR A 923 8.77 -33.15 31.44
C THR A 923 8.24 -32.76 32.82
N VAL A 924 7.02 -33.18 33.16
CA VAL A 924 6.39 -32.93 34.47
C VAL A 924 6.45 -34.20 35.32
N PRO A 925 6.76 -34.11 36.63
CA PRO A 925 6.75 -35.27 37.51
C PRO A 925 5.40 -35.99 37.48
N ALA A 926 5.39 -37.25 37.04
CA ALA A 926 4.21 -38.11 36.99
C ALA A 926 4.53 -39.51 37.54
N THR A 927 3.55 -40.13 38.17
CA THR A 927 3.65 -41.50 38.70
C THR A 927 3.76 -42.53 37.58
N HIS A 928 3.11 -42.29 36.45
CA HIS A 928 3.20 -43.11 35.24
C HIS A 928 3.63 -42.25 34.05
N ILE A 929 4.64 -42.71 33.31
CA ILE A 929 5.15 -42.06 32.10
C ILE A 929 4.89 -42.99 30.92
N PRO A 930 4.17 -42.56 29.88
CA PRO A 930 3.90 -43.39 28.72
C PRO A 930 5.19 -43.67 27.91
N LYS A 931 5.21 -44.79 27.18
CA LYS A 931 6.31 -45.09 26.25
C LYS A 931 6.40 -43.99 25.18
N ALA A 932 7.62 -43.57 24.86
CA ALA A 932 7.85 -42.53 23.88
C ALA A 932 7.40 -42.99 22.47
N PRO A 933 6.69 -42.15 21.70
CA PRO A 933 6.41 -42.42 20.29
C PRO A 933 7.69 -42.57 19.48
N HIS A 934 7.67 -43.43 18.46
CA HIS A 934 8.79 -43.70 17.54
C HIS A 934 9.00 -42.55 16.52
N ASP A 935 9.26 -41.34 17.01
CA ASP A 935 9.42 -40.10 16.24
C ASP A 935 10.80 -39.45 16.43
N HIS A 936 11.02 -38.25 15.86
CA HIS A 936 12.27 -37.50 16.01
C HIS A 936 12.67 -37.18 17.47
N LEU A 937 11.73 -37.28 18.42
CA LEU A 937 11.97 -37.01 19.84
C LEU A 937 12.07 -38.29 20.67
N TYR A 938 12.05 -39.48 20.05
CA TYR A 938 12.08 -40.77 20.73
C TYR A 938 13.23 -40.89 21.73
N GLU A 939 14.48 -40.65 21.30
CA GLU A 939 15.65 -40.76 22.19
C GLU A 939 15.58 -39.72 23.32
N LEU A 940 15.18 -38.48 23.01
CA LEU A 940 15.07 -37.40 24.00
C LEU A 940 14.04 -37.73 25.08
N ARG A 941 12.83 -38.14 24.69
CA ARG A 941 11.74 -38.47 25.62
C ARG A 941 12.08 -39.71 26.45
N THR A 942 12.74 -40.70 25.86
CA THR A 942 13.22 -41.89 26.58
C THR A 942 14.31 -41.54 27.59
N CYS A 943 15.23 -40.62 27.27
CA CYS A 943 16.20 -40.08 28.22
C CYS A 943 15.55 -39.27 29.36
N LEU A 944 14.49 -38.50 29.07
CA LEU A 944 13.70 -37.82 30.12
C LEU A 944 12.98 -38.82 31.03
N HIS A 945 12.41 -39.89 30.47
CA HIS A 945 11.83 -40.99 31.25
C HIS A 945 12.88 -41.63 32.16
N ALA A 946 14.07 -41.93 31.64
CA ALA A 946 15.19 -42.45 32.45
C ALA A 946 15.56 -41.51 33.61
N ARG A 947 15.68 -40.21 33.37
CA ARG A 947 15.91 -39.21 34.43
C ARG A 947 14.82 -39.25 35.50
N ALA A 948 13.56 -39.25 35.10
CA ALA A 948 12.44 -39.27 36.03
C ALA A 948 12.42 -40.57 36.87
N ALA A 949 12.57 -41.73 36.23
CA ALA A 949 12.61 -43.04 36.90
C ALA A 949 13.73 -43.12 37.94
N LEU A 950 14.91 -42.59 37.65
CA LEU A 950 16.07 -42.57 38.56
C LEU A 950 15.87 -41.71 39.81
N THR A 951 15.00 -40.69 39.73
CA THR A 951 14.68 -39.77 40.84
C THR A 951 13.54 -40.24 41.75
N ARG A 952 12.83 -41.33 41.39
CA ARG A 952 11.75 -41.87 42.21
C ARG A 952 12.28 -42.46 43.53
N PRO A 953 11.53 -42.34 44.66
CA PRO A 953 11.93 -42.92 45.94
C PRO A 953 12.11 -44.45 45.89
N THR A 954 11.27 -45.12 45.10
CA THR A 954 11.33 -46.56 44.84
C THR A 954 11.62 -46.79 43.36
N ARG A 955 12.76 -47.44 43.05
CA ARG A 955 13.19 -47.71 41.68
C ARG A 955 12.68 -49.06 41.21
N ASP A 956 11.93 -49.06 40.12
CA ASP A 956 11.48 -50.26 39.43
C ASP A 956 12.61 -50.80 38.54
N HIS A 957 13.12 -51.99 38.84
CA HIS A 957 14.23 -52.58 38.09
C HIS A 957 13.83 -53.02 36.68
N GLU A 958 12.57 -53.42 36.47
CA GLU A 958 12.07 -53.83 35.16
C GLU A 958 12.00 -52.61 34.24
N GLU A 959 11.41 -51.51 34.72
CA GLU A 959 11.35 -50.23 34.00
C GLU A 959 12.75 -49.70 33.63
N LEU A 960 13.71 -49.73 34.57
CA LEU A 960 15.08 -49.29 34.31
C LEU A 960 15.81 -50.18 33.28
N THR A 961 15.52 -51.49 33.28
CA THR A 961 16.07 -52.44 32.32
C THR A 961 15.50 -52.18 30.92
N GLU A 962 14.19 -52.01 30.79
CA GLU A 962 13.54 -51.67 29.51
C GLU A 962 14.10 -50.37 28.91
N LEU A 963 14.27 -49.33 29.74
CA LEU A 963 14.81 -48.04 29.30
C LEU A 963 16.27 -48.15 28.84
N ARG A 964 17.08 -48.96 29.53
CA ARG A 964 18.47 -49.22 29.14
C ARG A 964 18.54 -49.95 27.80
N GLU A 965 17.72 -50.99 27.61
CA GLU A 965 17.66 -51.75 26.35
C GLU A 965 17.18 -50.88 25.18
N ALA A 966 16.19 -50.02 25.41
CA ALA A 966 15.68 -49.10 24.40
C ALA A 966 16.73 -48.08 23.94
N LEU A 967 17.57 -47.57 24.86
CA LEU A 967 18.59 -46.56 24.57
C LEU A 967 19.95 -47.12 24.14
N ALA A 968 20.27 -48.38 24.49
CA ALA A 968 21.58 -48.97 24.23
C ALA A 968 22.07 -48.85 22.77
N PRO A 969 21.22 -49.00 21.74
CA PRO A 969 21.64 -48.80 20.36
C PRO A 969 22.14 -47.40 20.02
N ALA A 970 21.77 -46.38 20.80
CA ALA A 970 22.13 -44.98 20.59
C ALA A 970 23.30 -44.53 21.46
N GLU A 971 24.15 -45.44 21.97
CA GLU A 971 25.26 -45.07 22.85
C GLU A 971 26.28 -44.07 22.25
N ASP A 972 26.36 -43.98 20.92
CA ASP A 972 27.19 -43.03 20.17
C ASP A 972 26.48 -41.73 19.79
N GLU A 973 25.19 -41.57 20.14
CA GLU A 973 24.37 -40.46 19.69
C GLU A 973 24.09 -39.43 20.79
N LEU A 974 23.67 -38.23 20.37
CA LEU A 974 23.17 -37.18 21.24
C LEU A 974 21.64 -37.23 21.30
N ALA A 975 21.10 -37.37 22.51
CA ALA A 975 19.67 -37.47 22.76
C ALA A 975 18.95 -36.22 22.21
N GLY A 976 18.04 -36.41 21.26
CA GLY A 976 17.24 -35.36 20.62
C GLY A 976 17.92 -34.59 19.49
N ALA A 977 19.25 -34.65 19.33
CA ALA A 977 19.94 -33.88 18.30
C ALA A 977 19.58 -34.33 16.88
N THR A 978 18.97 -35.52 16.72
CA THR A 978 18.37 -35.98 15.45
C THR A 978 17.21 -35.09 14.96
N THR A 979 16.68 -34.22 15.81
CA THR A 979 15.75 -33.16 15.38
C THR A 979 16.46 -32.08 14.58
N GLY A 980 17.77 -31.86 14.84
CA GLY A 980 18.52 -30.68 14.43
C GLY A 980 18.21 -29.42 15.27
N LEU A 981 17.31 -29.52 16.27
CA LEU A 981 16.72 -28.37 16.95
C LEU A 981 16.94 -28.36 18.47
N VAL A 982 17.07 -29.52 19.13
CA VAL A 982 17.19 -29.61 20.59
C VAL A 982 18.05 -30.80 20.98
N SER A 983 18.75 -30.75 22.12
CA SER A 983 19.45 -31.93 22.64
C SER A 983 19.64 -31.90 24.15
N LEU A 984 19.60 -33.10 24.75
CA LEU A 984 19.96 -33.37 26.15
C LEU A 984 21.42 -33.79 26.34
N GLY A 985 22.22 -33.82 25.26
CA GLY A 985 23.60 -34.29 25.29
C GLY A 985 23.74 -35.80 25.08
N PRO A 986 24.89 -36.39 25.42
CA PRO A 986 25.20 -37.78 25.08
C PRO A 986 24.26 -38.80 25.73
N VAL A 987 23.66 -39.71 24.94
CA VAL A 987 22.85 -40.83 25.45
C VAL A 987 23.66 -41.71 26.40
N ALA A 988 24.96 -41.87 26.15
CA ALA A 988 25.88 -42.61 27.03
C ALA A 988 25.86 -42.14 28.49
N ALA A 989 25.58 -40.86 28.78
CA ALA A 989 25.47 -40.37 30.16
C ALA A 989 24.25 -41.00 30.87
N TYR A 990 23.12 -41.07 30.18
CA TYR A 990 21.88 -41.66 30.69
C TYR A 990 22.00 -43.17 30.85
N LEU A 991 22.62 -43.85 29.88
CA LEU A 991 22.92 -45.28 29.98
C LEU A 991 23.84 -45.57 31.16
N ALA A 992 24.82 -44.71 31.44
CA ALA A 992 25.70 -44.88 32.59
C ALA A 992 24.96 -44.78 33.93
N ASP A 993 24.02 -43.83 34.05
CA ASP A 993 23.21 -43.66 35.25
C ASP A 993 22.25 -44.84 35.46
N LEU A 994 21.67 -45.37 34.38
CA LEU A 994 20.86 -46.59 34.40
C LEU A 994 21.69 -47.82 34.81
N ALA A 995 22.87 -48.02 34.20
CA ALA A 995 23.78 -49.12 34.55
C ALA A 995 24.21 -49.05 36.02
N GLN A 996 24.52 -47.84 36.50
CA GLN A 996 24.86 -47.60 37.91
C GLN A 996 23.71 -47.96 38.85
N ALA A 997 22.47 -47.64 38.50
CA ALA A 997 21.28 -47.95 39.29
C ALA A 997 20.93 -49.45 39.28
N LEU A 998 21.24 -50.15 38.18
CA LEU A 998 21.06 -51.60 38.03
C LEU A 998 22.22 -52.42 38.62
N GLY A 999 23.28 -51.77 39.13
CA GLY A 999 24.42 -52.42 39.79
C GLY A 999 25.61 -52.76 38.89
N ASP A 1000 25.57 -52.41 37.60
CA ASP A 1000 26.64 -52.67 36.63
C ASP A 1000 27.65 -51.50 36.61
N ARG A 1001 28.65 -51.57 37.50
CA ARG A 1001 29.63 -50.50 37.70
C ARG A 1001 30.67 -50.40 36.59
N GLU A 1002 31.04 -51.53 35.98
CA GLU A 1002 32.03 -51.57 34.90
C GLU A 1002 31.48 -50.87 33.67
N GLU A 1003 30.25 -51.23 33.29
CA GLU A 1003 29.55 -50.64 32.16
C GLU A 1003 29.25 -49.14 32.39
N ALA A 1004 28.83 -48.76 33.60
CA ALA A 1004 28.64 -47.35 33.95
C ALA A 1004 29.93 -46.53 33.77
N THR A 1005 31.10 -47.10 34.08
CA THR A 1005 32.39 -46.42 33.93
C THR A 1005 32.76 -46.26 32.46
N ARG A 1006 32.60 -47.31 31.64
CA ARG A 1006 32.82 -47.28 30.18
C ARG A 1006 31.95 -46.19 29.53
N LEU A 1007 30.66 -46.17 29.86
CA LEU A 1007 29.69 -45.23 29.31
C LEU A 1007 29.95 -43.77 29.75
N ARG A 1008 30.37 -43.52 31.00
CA ARG A 1008 30.80 -42.18 31.44
C ARG A 1008 32.01 -41.67 30.66
N ALA A 1009 32.99 -42.52 30.41
CA ALA A 1009 34.17 -42.16 29.61
C ALA A 1009 33.77 -41.81 28.16
N LYS A 1010 32.83 -42.57 27.59
CA LYS A 1010 32.26 -42.31 26.26
C LYS A 1010 31.51 -40.98 26.20
N ALA A 1011 30.62 -40.70 27.17
CA ALA A 1011 29.92 -39.42 27.28
C ALA A 1011 30.88 -38.23 27.42
N THR A 1012 31.96 -38.40 28.19
CA THR A 1012 33.01 -37.37 28.36
C THR A 1012 33.75 -37.10 27.04
N THR A 1013 34.06 -38.16 26.29
CA THR A 1013 34.68 -38.06 24.96
C THR A 1013 33.81 -37.28 23.99
N LEU A 1014 32.52 -37.61 23.90
CA LEU A 1014 31.56 -36.90 23.04
C LEU A 1014 31.41 -35.43 23.46
N THR A 1015 31.29 -35.16 24.76
CA THR A 1015 31.17 -33.79 25.29
C THR A 1015 32.42 -32.95 24.99
N THR A 1016 33.61 -33.56 25.11
CA THR A 1016 34.89 -32.88 24.82
C THR A 1016 35.00 -32.55 23.33
N ARG A 1017 34.60 -33.48 22.46
CA ARG A 1017 34.54 -33.25 21.01
C ARG A 1017 33.64 -32.06 20.66
N LEU A 1018 32.45 -31.98 21.28
CA LEU A 1018 31.52 -30.87 21.07
C LEU A 1018 32.10 -29.53 21.52
N ARG A 1019 32.80 -29.47 22.67
CA ARG A 1019 33.41 -28.22 23.17
C ARG A 1019 34.56 -27.70 22.29
N ASN A 1020 35.24 -28.60 21.59
CA ASN A 1020 36.38 -28.26 20.74
C ASN A 1020 35.99 -27.90 19.30
N ALA A 1021 34.73 -28.13 18.91
CA ALA A 1021 34.17 -27.80 17.60
C ALA A 1021 33.46 -26.45 17.62
#